data_AF-F4PGS6-F1
#
_entry.id   AF-F4PGS6-F1
#
_cell.length_a   1.000
_cell.length_b   1.000
_cell.length_c   1.000
_cell.angle_alpha   90.00
_cell.angle_beta   90.00
_cell.angle_gamma   90.00
#
_symmetry.space_group_name_H-M   'P 1'
#
loop_
_entity.id
_entity.type
_entity.pdbx_description
1 polymer ?
#
loop_
_entity_poly.entity_id
_entity_poly.type
_entity_poly.pdbx_seq_one_letter_code
_entity_poly.pdbx_strand_id
1 'polypeptide(L)'
;MSDWLVSPSNYMLNWMRRNGWILPRNSYVHQNLLPPAQVDSNNIDREMTRSFDEIIFFGRLESRKGLDVFIKAVERLVDRLRQESVVITFLGANTKLTEINMMADHYIANKCNRLEIKCHILIGKSHTEAIQYLTFDREKKLVVIPSPIDNSPNTVLECLTHRLAFIASQVGGIPELIHPEDRDRSLFIPKPASLVKKLSACLDQGVKPARMAIDEWTRQRIWSNWHSVVHINGAQSQQDDTKNGKITLKKISIVLVYDETNQVEFIKALQSLDDQMYADESLEHLRIELVIAISTFSTQAKKPRAQQQQYLAEFTSTLQMASLQQPKVATVSEFLVDQWFQPWNSKSIHETVTGDFVLFIDKYDWPSLSTLRTLIQVEEFTNADLISSSLQYDNISKVSSITGVYMGCLGMNGILYNCYGANNVFMKRSVLDAVGRRYENKDVEDELDYGGAWELYAETTNKGYNLETIPNNLFFTNKFEVDGSSTYNQELRVMKYFEAILPPTMGLAPLATRHFLISKNVYLNEIINVQQRSKQLQQQCDKGKGGIKEISSDIISLEDMESTTPNPMMESRDHIGLLFVRGHEKSGTSWLKKVLNLHPRILLAQQEFHFHLLEDALDKFTDSHWAAAREPYISLTRKWYRSFVRNLVLSGVSPATAPLISWVGEKTPSPLSPLISGARYIVIMRDGRDVLVSLFWHYVRLGGFENWCGGQSKYLVDPVYVNGYKSDPLYFKKHPGQLLDKEVCFRHVAKSWATRAREDFQLVESLGEMKNPPTKVHIVRYEELHRFPEETRAEMYRFLNLDPDEAEPLSTDDKTSPGGFQEEGDSKNKFFRKGEIGDWQNYFTKNQKQWFKEEAGSILVQLGYELDNNW
;
A
#
# COMPACT_ATOMS: atom_id res chain seq x y z
N MET A 1 15.67 -15.20 17.26
CA MET A 1 15.14 -16.30 16.42
C MET A 1 13.94 -16.88 17.15
N SER A 2 12.87 -17.25 16.44
CA SER A 2 11.70 -17.87 17.09
C SER A 2 11.99 -19.34 17.41
N ASP A 3 11.48 -19.86 18.53
CA ASP A 3 11.62 -21.28 18.86
C ASP A 3 10.69 -22.16 18.01
N TRP A 4 9.60 -21.58 17.51
CA TRP A 4 8.55 -22.25 16.74
C TRP A 4 8.21 -21.43 15.49
N LEU A 5 7.81 -22.11 14.42
CA LEU A 5 7.29 -21.50 13.20
C LEU A 5 6.06 -22.26 12.74
N VAL A 6 4.95 -21.54 12.55
CA VAL A 6 3.72 -22.08 11.97
C VAL A 6 3.50 -21.44 10.62
N SER A 7 3.24 -22.25 9.60
CA SER A 7 2.99 -21.80 8.24
C SER A 7 1.70 -22.41 7.70
N PRO A 8 0.91 -21.71 6.87
CA PRO A 8 -0.32 -22.27 6.33
C PRO A 8 -0.11 -23.34 5.26
N SER A 9 1.12 -23.50 4.76
CA SER A 9 1.46 -24.49 3.74
C SER A 9 2.93 -24.91 3.83
N ASN A 10 3.21 -26.12 3.35
CA ASN A 10 4.57 -26.59 3.13
C ASN A 10 5.25 -25.84 1.98
N TYR A 11 4.49 -25.37 0.98
CA TYR A 11 4.99 -24.49 -0.07
C TYR A 11 5.71 -23.28 0.52
N MET A 12 5.11 -22.61 1.50
CA MET A 12 5.72 -21.42 2.10
C MET A 12 6.97 -21.76 2.90
N LEU A 13 6.96 -22.84 3.69
CA LEU A 13 8.18 -23.31 4.38
C LEU A 13 9.30 -23.62 3.39
N ASN A 14 8.99 -24.31 2.30
CA ASN A 14 9.96 -24.63 1.26
C ASN A 14 10.44 -23.38 0.51
N TRP A 15 9.55 -22.43 0.26
CA TRP A 15 9.91 -21.13 -0.31
C TRP A 15 10.89 -20.40 0.62
N MET A 16 10.63 -20.33 1.92
CA MET A 16 11.55 -19.72 2.89
C MET A 16 12.92 -20.41 2.88
N ARG A 17 12.95 -21.75 2.97
CA ARG A 17 14.21 -22.53 2.89
C ARG A 17 14.99 -22.24 1.61
N ARG A 18 14.30 -22.22 0.45
CA ARG A 18 14.93 -21.91 -0.85
C ARG A 18 15.46 -20.49 -0.94
N ASN A 19 14.89 -19.55 -0.18
CA ASN A 19 15.34 -18.16 -0.11
C ASN A 19 16.36 -17.92 1.03
N GLY A 20 17.01 -18.98 1.53
CA GLY A 20 18.11 -18.87 2.49
C GLY A 20 17.69 -18.66 3.94
N TRP A 21 16.41 -18.81 4.28
CA TRP A 21 15.94 -18.67 5.66
C TRP A 21 16.32 -19.91 6.47
N ILE A 22 16.95 -19.69 7.63
CA ILE A 22 17.16 -20.72 8.64
C ILE A 22 15.88 -20.85 9.44
N LEU A 23 15.12 -21.92 9.18
CA LEU A 23 13.88 -22.18 9.90
C LEU A 23 14.18 -22.83 11.26
N PRO A 24 13.40 -22.52 12.31
CA PRO A 24 13.55 -23.20 13.58
C PRO A 24 13.27 -24.69 13.44
N ARG A 25 13.89 -25.49 14.31
CA ARG A 25 13.71 -26.95 14.34
C ARG A 25 12.23 -27.34 14.40
N ASN A 26 11.44 -26.55 15.13
CA ASN A 26 10.02 -26.76 15.34
C ASN A 26 9.19 -25.96 14.32
N SER A 27 9.20 -26.39 13.06
CA SER A 27 8.43 -25.78 11.96
C SER A 27 7.27 -26.67 11.53
N TYR A 28 6.03 -26.16 11.63
CA TYR A 28 4.79 -26.92 11.37
C TYR A 28 3.90 -26.27 10.31
N VAL A 29 3.09 -27.10 9.64
CA VAL A 29 2.08 -26.65 8.67
C VAL A 29 0.69 -26.71 9.30
N HIS A 30 0.09 -25.56 9.55
CA HIS A 30 -1.29 -25.44 10.06
C HIS A 30 -2.15 -24.67 9.05
N GLN A 31 -3.02 -25.36 8.32
CA GLN A 31 -3.91 -24.72 7.34
C GLN A 31 -4.84 -23.71 8.01
N ASN A 32 -5.20 -22.63 7.28
CA ASN A 32 -6.08 -21.57 7.79
C ASN A 32 -7.43 -22.13 8.28
N LEU A 33 -8.00 -21.48 9.29
CA LEU A 33 -9.37 -21.72 9.74
C LEU A 33 -10.34 -20.77 9.01
N LEU A 34 -11.56 -21.25 8.79
CA LEU A 34 -12.69 -20.42 8.37
C LEU A 34 -13.69 -20.32 9.52
N PRO A 35 -14.53 -19.27 9.56
CA PRO A 35 -15.65 -19.21 10.49
C PRO A 35 -16.53 -20.45 10.34
N PRO A 36 -17.09 -20.99 11.44
CA PRO A 36 -17.90 -22.20 11.39
C PRO A 36 -19.10 -21.99 10.45
N ALA A 37 -19.19 -22.81 9.40
CA ALA A 37 -20.34 -22.83 8.52
C ALA A 37 -21.38 -23.84 9.05
N GLN A 38 -22.67 -23.46 9.03
CA GLN A 38 -23.75 -24.44 9.19
C GLN A 38 -23.77 -25.32 7.94
N VAL A 39 -23.10 -26.47 7.99
CA VAL A 39 -23.11 -27.45 6.91
C VAL A 39 -24.21 -28.47 7.23
N ASP A 40 -25.23 -28.55 6.38
CA ASP A 40 -26.19 -29.66 6.44
C ASP A 40 -25.45 -31.00 6.28
N SER A 41 -25.48 -31.80 7.35
CA SER A 41 -24.84 -33.12 7.40
C SER A 41 -25.52 -34.14 6.49
N ASN A 42 -26.72 -33.85 6.02
CA ASN A 42 -27.55 -34.75 5.22
C ASN A 42 -27.52 -34.34 3.74
N ASN A 43 -26.68 -34.97 2.94
CA ASN A 43 -27.04 -35.29 1.55
C ASN A 43 -26.12 -36.36 0.94
N ILE A 44 -26.77 -37.36 0.34
CA ILE A 44 -26.24 -38.60 -0.27
C ILE A 44 -25.62 -38.34 -1.66
N ASP A 45 -25.68 -37.09 -2.12
CA ASP A 45 -25.38 -36.61 -3.48
C ASP A 45 -23.88 -36.44 -3.82
N ARG A 46 -22.99 -37.11 -3.07
CA ARG A 46 -21.54 -36.81 -2.98
C ARG A 46 -20.73 -37.14 -4.23
N GLU A 47 -21.27 -37.92 -5.17
CA GLU A 47 -20.48 -38.48 -6.27
C GLU A 47 -21.03 -38.23 -7.67
N MET A 48 -22.21 -37.60 -7.79
CA MET A 48 -22.79 -37.34 -9.10
C MET A 48 -22.10 -36.18 -9.78
N THR A 49 -21.57 -36.45 -10.98
CA THR A 49 -21.09 -35.41 -11.90
C THR A 49 -22.28 -34.66 -12.48
N ARG A 50 -22.21 -33.32 -12.48
CA ARG A 50 -23.31 -32.43 -12.88
C ARG A 50 -22.90 -31.49 -14.00
N SER A 51 -23.84 -31.18 -14.89
CA SER A 51 -23.70 -30.07 -15.83
C SER A 51 -23.92 -28.74 -15.10
N PHE A 52 -23.33 -27.67 -15.63
CA PHE A 52 -23.46 -26.31 -15.10
C PHE A 52 -23.81 -25.34 -16.24
N ASP A 53 -24.52 -24.26 -15.92
CA ASP A 53 -24.87 -23.20 -16.85
C ASP A 53 -24.26 -21.84 -16.46
N GLU A 54 -23.49 -21.79 -15.37
CA GLU A 54 -22.80 -20.59 -14.90
C GLU A 54 -21.33 -20.87 -14.51
N ILE A 55 -20.41 -20.05 -15.01
CA ILE A 55 -18.98 -20.05 -14.63
C ILE A 55 -18.68 -18.77 -13.85
N ILE A 56 -18.14 -18.93 -12.64
CA ILE A 56 -17.93 -17.82 -11.70
C ILE A 56 -16.42 -17.60 -11.49
N PHE A 57 -15.89 -16.46 -11.92
CA PHE A 57 -14.61 -15.97 -11.43
C PHE A 57 -14.76 -15.55 -9.96
N PHE A 58 -13.97 -16.13 -9.07
CA PHE A 58 -14.05 -15.86 -7.63
C PHE A 58 -12.73 -15.33 -7.05
N GLY A 59 -12.75 -14.05 -6.66
CA GLY A 59 -11.61 -13.34 -6.08
C GLY A 59 -11.64 -11.85 -6.38
N ARG A 60 -10.71 -11.08 -5.81
CA ARG A 60 -10.58 -9.64 -6.14
C ARG A 60 -10.37 -9.48 -7.64
N LEU A 61 -11.04 -8.49 -8.25
CA LEU A 61 -11.03 -8.29 -9.70
C LEU A 61 -9.72 -7.62 -10.15
N GLU A 62 -8.60 -8.36 -10.11
CA GLU A 62 -7.25 -7.88 -10.45
C GLU A 62 -6.38 -8.96 -11.12
N SER A 63 -5.31 -8.55 -11.79
CA SER A 63 -4.37 -9.43 -12.51
C SER A 63 -3.71 -10.48 -11.60
N ARG A 64 -3.34 -10.12 -10.37
CA ARG A 64 -2.76 -11.05 -9.38
C ARG A 64 -3.72 -12.17 -8.97
N LYS A 65 -5.03 -11.95 -9.07
CA LYS A 65 -6.05 -12.97 -8.84
C LYS A 65 -6.46 -13.71 -10.11
N GLY A 66 -5.83 -13.39 -11.24
CA GLY A 66 -5.96 -14.10 -12.49
C GLY A 66 -7.05 -13.57 -13.41
N LEU A 67 -7.48 -12.32 -13.23
CA LEU A 67 -8.51 -11.70 -14.07
C LEU A 67 -8.14 -11.80 -15.57
N ASP A 68 -6.89 -11.53 -15.93
CA ASP A 68 -6.42 -11.61 -17.32
C ASP A 68 -6.34 -13.04 -17.84
N VAL A 69 -5.96 -14.00 -16.98
CA VAL A 69 -5.93 -15.42 -17.34
C VAL A 69 -7.34 -15.91 -17.67
N PHE A 70 -8.31 -15.49 -16.86
CA PHE A 70 -9.72 -15.84 -17.03
C PHE A 70 -10.33 -15.21 -18.28
N ILE A 71 -10.19 -13.89 -18.47
CA ILE A 71 -10.74 -13.19 -19.64
C ILE A 71 -10.15 -13.74 -20.93
N LYS A 72 -8.83 -13.99 -20.99
CA LYS A 72 -8.20 -14.60 -22.18
C LYS A 72 -8.70 -16.02 -22.47
N ALA A 73 -9.08 -16.78 -21.43
CA ALA A 73 -9.70 -18.09 -21.61
C ALA A 73 -11.14 -17.98 -22.13
N VAL A 74 -11.92 -17.03 -21.59
CA VAL A 74 -13.28 -16.73 -22.07
C VAL A 74 -13.27 -16.26 -23.53
N GLU A 75 -12.34 -15.37 -23.91
CA GLU A 75 -12.16 -14.91 -25.30
C GLU A 75 -11.96 -16.08 -26.28
N ARG A 76 -11.21 -17.12 -25.86
CA ARG A 76 -10.96 -18.31 -26.69
C ARG A 76 -12.12 -19.31 -26.71
N LEU A 77 -13.05 -19.21 -25.77
CA LEU A 77 -14.20 -20.12 -25.64
C LEU A 77 -15.53 -19.46 -26.03
N VAL A 78 -15.49 -18.23 -26.56
CA VAL A 78 -16.69 -17.39 -26.79
C VAL A 78 -17.79 -18.10 -27.59
N ASP A 79 -17.44 -18.79 -28.68
CA ASP A 79 -18.41 -19.46 -29.54
C ASP A 79 -19.11 -20.61 -28.82
N ARG A 80 -18.33 -21.40 -28.08
CA ARG A 80 -18.84 -22.53 -27.30
C ARG A 80 -19.73 -22.05 -26.15
N LEU A 81 -19.29 -21.02 -25.41
CA LEU A 81 -20.07 -20.44 -24.31
C LEU A 81 -21.42 -19.88 -24.78
N ARG A 82 -21.47 -19.28 -25.98
CA ARG A 82 -22.72 -18.81 -26.59
C ARG A 82 -23.63 -19.96 -27.00
N GLN A 83 -23.09 -20.99 -27.67
CA GLN A 83 -23.86 -22.17 -28.10
C GLN A 83 -24.48 -22.92 -26.92
N GLU A 84 -23.72 -23.11 -25.84
CA GLU A 84 -24.18 -23.80 -24.63
C GLU A 84 -24.93 -22.87 -23.66
N SER A 85 -25.13 -21.59 -24.01
CA SER A 85 -25.84 -20.57 -23.21
C SER A 85 -25.29 -20.39 -21.78
N VAL A 86 -23.98 -20.56 -21.60
CA VAL A 86 -23.30 -20.44 -20.30
C VAL A 86 -23.14 -18.98 -19.89
N VAL A 87 -23.53 -18.65 -18.66
CA VAL A 87 -23.38 -17.32 -18.05
C VAL A 87 -22.00 -17.18 -17.40
N ILE A 88 -21.34 -16.05 -17.62
CA ILE A 88 -20.07 -15.72 -16.95
C ILE A 88 -20.32 -14.71 -15.82
N THR A 89 -19.95 -15.05 -14.59
CA THR A 89 -20.10 -14.16 -13.43
C THR A 89 -18.74 -13.79 -12.86
N PHE A 90 -18.54 -12.51 -12.58
CA PHE A 90 -17.37 -11.99 -11.89
C PHE A 90 -17.77 -11.58 -10.47
N LEU A 91 -17.31 -12.33 -9.46
CA LEU A 91 -17.65 -12.12 -8.05
C LEU A 91 -16.40 -11.74 -7.24
N GLY A 92 -16.37 -10.50 -6.75
CA GLY A 92 -15.34 -10.02 -5.82
C GLY A 92 -15.20 -8.51 -5.74
N ALA A 93 -14.23 -8.05 -4.95
CA ALA A 93 -13.99 -6.61 -4.77
C ALA A 93 -13.57 -5.94 -6.09
N ASN A 94 -14.21 -4.81 -6.41
CA ASN A 94 -13.82 -3.99 -7.55
C ASN A 94 -12.46 -3.35 -7.27
N THR A 95 -11.54 -3.42 -8.22
CA THR A 95 -10.21 -2.82 -8.08
C THR A 95 -9.90 -1.95 -9.29
N LYS A 96 -9.02 -0.97 -9.09
CA LYS A 96 -8.50 -0.17 -10.20
C LYS A 96 -7.41 -0.97 -10.91
N LEU A 97 -7.64 -1.34 -12.16
CA LEU A 97 -6.64 -1.98 -13.01
C LEU A 97 -5.63 -0.92 -13.45
N THR A 98 -4.48 -0.92 -12.78
CA THR A 98 -3.42 0.10 -12.96
C THR A 98 -2.86 0.10 -14.39
N GLU A 99 -2.80 -1.07 -15.04
CA GLU A 99 -2.29 -1.26 -16.40
C GLU A 99 -3.08 -0.48 -17.46
N ILE A 100 -4.39 -0.31 -17.26
CA ILE A 100 -5.30 0.35 -18.20
C ILE A 100 -6.01 1.57 -17.58
N ASN A 101 -5.63 1.95 -16.36
CA ASN A 101 -6.18 3.07 -15.58
C ASN A 101 -7.74 3.09 -15.55
N MET A 102 -8.36 1.94 -15.38
CA MET A 102 -9.83 1.77 -15.40
C MET A 102 -10.27 0.87 -14.24
N MET A 103 -11.49 1.06 -13.72
CA MET A 103 -12.05 0.12 -12.74
C MET A 103 -12.36 -1.22 -13.42
N ALA A 104 -12.17 -2.32 -12.69
CA ALA A 104 -12.28 -3.65 -13.25
C ALA A 104 -13.69 -3.96 -13.78
N ASP A 105 -14.73 -3.46 -13.12
CA ASP A 105 -16.11 -3.57 -13.61
C ASP A 105 -16.31 -2.94 -15.00
N HIS A 106 -15.81 -1.72 -15.24
CA HIS A 106 -15.87 -1.08 -16.55
C HIS A 106 -15.07 -1.86 -17.60
N TYR A 107 -13.89 -2.38 -17.22
CA TYR A 107 -13.08 -3.23 -18.11
C TYR A 107 -13.83 -4.51 -18.52
N ILE A 108 -14.38 -5.22 -17.53
CA ILE A 108 -15.11 -6.47 -17.72
C ILE A 108 -16.38 -6.22 -18.55
N ALA A 109 -17.16 -5.17 -18.23
CA ALA A 109 -18.36 -4.83 -18.98
C ALA A 109 -18.05 -4.57 -20.46
N ASN A 110 -17.01 -3.78 -20.74
CA ASN A 110 -16.57 -3.50 -22.11
C ASN A 110 -16.15 -4.79 -22.85
N LYS A 111 -15.43 -5.69 -22.18
CA LYS A 111 -15.02 -6.98 -22.74
C LYS A 111 -16.21 -7.90 -23.00
N CYS A 112 -17.10 -8.07 -22.02
CA CYS A 112 -18.30 -8.89 -22.15
C CYS A 112 -19.21 -8.39 -23.29
N ASN A 113 -19.41 -7.07 -23.40
CA ASN A 113 -20.20 -6.46 -24.48
C ASN A 113 -19.58 -6.72 -25.86
N ARG A 114 -18.25 -6.55 -25.99
CA ARG A 114 -17.53 -6.80 -27.24
C ARG A 114 -17.58 -8.28 -27.68
N LEU A 115 -17.65 -9.19 -26.72
CA LEU A 115 -17.71 -10.64 -26.96
C LEU A 115 -19.14 -11.16 -27.12
N GLU A 116 -20.16 -10.32 -26.90
CA GLU A 116 -21.58 -10.70 -26.97
C GLU A 116 -21.95 -11.91 -26.08
N ILE A 117 -21.37 -11.98 -24.88
CA ILE A 117 -21.63 -13.04 -23.89
C ILE A 117 -22.53 -12.57 -22.76
N LYS A 118 -23.32 -13.49 -22.20
CA LYS A 118 -24.11 -13.22 -20.98
C LYS A 118 -23.16 -13.11 -19.79
N CYS A 119 -23.18 -11.96 -19.11
CA CYS A 119 -22.17 -11.60 -18.14
C CYS A 119 -22.78 -10.87 -16.94
N HIS A 120 -22.45 -11.30 -15.72
CA HIS A 120 -22.82 -10.64 -14.46
C HIS A 120 -21.56 -10.14 -13.76
N ILE A 121 -21.62 -8.91 -13.23
CA ILE A 121 -20.53 -8.30 -12.47
C ILE A 121 -21.06 -8.00 -11.06
N LEU A 122 -20.66 -8.80 -10.09
CA LEU A 122 -21.15 -8.75 -8.71
C LEU A 122 -20.06 -8.19 -7.80
N ILE A 123 -20.10 -6.86 -7.63
CA ILE A 123 -19.18 -6.09 -6.77
C ILE A 123 -19.85 -5.67 -5.47
N GLY A 124 -19.05 -5.35 -4.44
CA GLY A 124 -19.53 -4.76 -3.18
C GLY A 124 -20.31 -5.71 -2.28
N LYS A 125 -20.29 -7.02 -2.55
CA LYS A 125 -20.90 -8.04 -1.68
C LYS A 125 -20.06 -8.24 -0.42
N SER A 126 -20.72 -8.27 0.74
CA SER A 126 -20.12 -8.77 1.97
C SER A 126 -19.74 -10.26 1.82
N HIS A 127 -18.88 -10.75 2.70
CA HIS A 127 -18.50 -12.18 2.72
C HIS A 127 -19.73 -13.09 2.75
N THR A 128 -20.69 -12.81 3.63
CA THR A 128 -21.93 -13.59 3.78
C THR A 128 -22.76 -13.60 2.51
N GLU A 129 -22.95 -12.45 1.86
CA GLU A 129 -23.71 -12.37 0.60
C GLU A 129 -23.01 -13.10 -0.55
N ALA A 130 -21.67 -13.05 -0.62
CA ALA A 130 -20.91 -13.77 -1.63
C ALA A 130 -21.06 -15.30 -1.47
N ILE A 131 -20.95 -15.80 -0.24
CA ILE A 131 -21.18 -17.23 0.07
C ILE A 131 -22.62 -17.64 -0.22
N GLN A 132 -23.62 -16.82 0.14
CA GLN A 132 -25.02 -17.08 -0.21
C GLN A 132 -25.21 -17.17 -1.72
N TYR A 133 -24.59 -16.28 -2.50
CA TYR A 133 -24.64 -16.35 -3.96
C TYR A 133 -24.01 -17.65 -4.49
N LEU A 134 -22.84 -18.03 -3.97
CA LEU A 134 -22.14 -19.23 -4.43
C LEU A 134 -22.88 -20.52 -4.07
N THR A 135 -23.56 -20.56 -2.93
CA THR A 135 -24.28 -21.74 -2.43
C THR A 135 -25.68 -21.89 -3.01
N PHE A 136 -26.35 -20.78 -3.36
CA PHE A 136 -27.63 -20.80 -4.06
C PHE A 136 -27.48 -21.47 -5.43
N ASP A 137 -28.30 -22.47 -5.74
CA ASP A 137 -28.22 -23.26 -6.98
C ASP A 137 -26.80 -23.77 -7.30
N ARG A 138 -26.00 -24.10 -6.26
CA ARG A 138 -24.59 -24.51 -6.42
C ARG A 138 -24.34 -25.63 -7.43
N GLU A 139 -25.35 -26.46 -7.66
CA GLU A 139 -25.30 -27.61 -8.57
C GLU A 139 -25.25 -27.21 -10.04
N LYS A 140 -25.56 -25.94 -10.36
CA LYS A 140 -25.50 -25.35 -11.70
C LYS A 140 -24.29 -24.44 -11.92
N LYS A 141 -23.38 -24.37 -10.94
CA LYS A 141 -22.28 -23.39 -10.90
C LYS A 141 -20.92 -24.07 -10.91
N LEU A 142 -20.00 -23.53 -11.70
CA LEU A 142 -18.56 -23.84 -11.64
C LEU A 142 -17.78 -22.62 -11.17
N VAL A 143 -17.12 -22.73 -10.03
CA VAL A 143 -16.25 -21.66 -9.51
C VAL A 143 -14.84 -21.79 -10.09
N VAL A 144 -14.24 -20.68 -10.51
CA VAL A 144 -12.90 -20.61 -11.11
C VAL A 144 -12.03 -19.67 -10.30
N ILE A 145 -10.89 -20.18 -9.82
CA ILE A 145 -9.91 -19.46 -9.01
C ILE A 145 -8.56 -19.45 -9.75
N PRO A 146 -8.36 -18.53 -10.71
CA PRO A 146 -7.26 -18.59 -11.67
C PRO A 146 -6.00 -17.82 -11.24
N SER A 147 -5.78 -17.71 -9.93
CA SER A 147 -4.69 -16.91 -9.36
C SER A 147 -3.31 -17.41 -9.83
N PRO A 148 -2.50 -16.61 -10.55
CA PRO A 148 -1.18 -17.03 -11.01
C PRO A 148 -0.18 -17.25 -9.87
N ILE A 149 -0.40 -16.58 -8.73
CA ILE A 149 0.38 -16.74 -7.50
C ILE A 149 -0.59 -16.64 -6.34
N ASP A 150 -0.66 -17.69 -5.52
CA ASP A 150 -1.35 -17.68 -4.24
C ASP A 150 -0.72 -18.74 -3.33
N ASN A 151 -0.89 -18.63 -2.01
CA ASN A 151 -0.34 -19.60 -1.07
C ASN A 151 -1.43 -20.57 -0.58
N SER A 152 -2.17 -20.18 0.45
CA SER A 152 -3.28 -20.95 1.02
C SER A 152 -4.54 -20.09 0.97
N PRO A 153 -5.15 -19.90 -0.22
CA PRO A 153 -6.25 -18.97 -0.39
C PRO A 153 -7.52 -19.42 0.32
N ASN A 154 -8.12 -18.51 1.08
CA ASN A 154 -9.42 -18.74 1.71
C ASN A 154 -10.52 -19.02 0.68
N THR A 155 -10.45 -18.47 -0.54
CA THR A 155 -11.44 -18.75 -1.59
C THR A 155 -11.52 -20.23 -1.97
N VAL A 156 -10.39 -20.96 -1.94
CA VAL A 156 -10.38 -22.41 -2.16
C VAL A 156 -10.95 -23.14 -0.95
N LEU A 157 -10.60 -22.72 0.27
CA LEU A 157 -11.15 -23.29 1.50
C LEU A 157 -12.67 -23.07 1.59
N GLU A 158 -13.17 -21.90 1.20
CA GLU A 158 -14.59 -21.56 1.16
C GLU A 158 -15.33 -22.49 0.19
N CYS A 159 -14.77 -22.72 -1.00
CA CYS A 159 -15.34 -23.69 -1.95
C CYS A 159 -15.36 -25.11 -1.38
N LEU A 160 -14.31 -25.53 -0.69
CA LEU A 160 -14.24 -26.85 -0.05
C LEU A 160 -15.25 -26.98 1.11
N THR A 161 -15.34 -25.99 1.99
CA THR A 161 -16.24 -25.95 3.15
C THR A 161 -17.70 -25.99 2.70
N HIS A 162 -18.05 -25.21 1.68
CA HIS A 162 -19.41 -25.15 1.14
C HIS A 162 -19.73 -26.21 0.08
N ARG A 163 -18.78 -27.12 -0.19
CA ARG A 163 -18.89 -28.21 -1.18
C ARG A 163 -19.28 -27.71 -2.57
N LEU A 164 -18.62 -26.65 -3.03
CA LEU A 164 -18.82 -26.09 -4.37
C LEU A 164 -17.96 -26.86 -5.39
N ALA A 165 -18.47 -27.03 -6.61
CA ALA A 165 -17.64 -27.45 -7.73
C ALA A 165 -16.72 -26.31 -8.14
N PHE A 166 -15.41 -26.56 -8.15
CA PHE A 166 -14.43 -25.53 -8.52
C PHE A 166 -13.23 -26.09 -9.28
N ILE A 167 -12.60 -25.21 -10.05
CA ILE A 167 -11.25 -25.38 -10.58
C ILE A 167 -10.34 -24.24 -10.12
N ALA A 168 -9.09 -24.54 -9.80
CA ALA A 168 -8.11 -23.59 -9.29
C ALA A 168 -6.73 -23.76 -9.94
N SER A 169 -5.93 -22.71 -9.90
CA SER A 169 -4.55 -22.77 -10.39
C SER A 169 -3.67 -23.68 -9.53
N GLN A 170 -2.81 -24.48 -10.16
CA GLN A 170 -1.85 -25.36 -9.52
C GLN A 170 -0.59 -24.58 -9.09
N VAL A 171 -0.76 -23.68 -8.11
CA VAL A 171 0.32 -22.82 -7.60
C VAL A 171 0.32 -22.77 -6.08
N GLY A 172 1.49 -22.48 -5.52
CA GLY A 172 1.70 -22.36 -4.09
C GLY A 172 1.19 -23.53 -3.28
N GLY A 173 0.49 -23.24 -2.18
CA GLY A 173 -0.12 -24.22 -1.28
C GLY A 173 -1.53 -24.65 -1.68
N ILE A 174 -2.10 -24.19 -2.81
CA ILE A 174 -3.43 -24.61 -3.27
C ILE A 174 -3.57 -26.14 -3.35
N PRO A 175 -2.62 -26.89 -3.94
CA PRO A 175 -2.72 -28.35 -4.01
C PRO A 175 -2.74 -29.05 -2.64
N GLU A 176 -2.21 -28.40 -1.60
CA GLU A 176 -2.18 -28.94 -0.23
C GLU A 176 -3.55 -28.87 0.45
N LEU A 177 -4.47 -28.03 -0.06
CA LEU A 177 -5.84 -27.90 0.46
C LEU A 177 -6.78 -28.97 -0.11
N ILE A 178 -6.44 -29.54 -1.26
CA ILE A 178 -7.31 -30.44 -2.04
C ILE A 178 -6.83 -31.88 -1.91
N HIS A 179 -7.77 -32.80 -1.68
CA HIS A 179 -7.51 -34.24 -1.59
C HIS A 179 -6.73 -34.74 -2.82
N PRO A 180 -5.68 -35.57 -2.67
CA PRO A 180 -4.81 -35.98 -3.78
C PRO A 180 -5.54 -36.49 -5.03
N GLU A 181 -6.55 -37.34 -4.86
CA GLU A 181 -7.36 -37.91 -5.95
C GLU A 181 -8.24 -36.89 -6.70
N ASP A 182 -8.39 -35.70 -6.14
CA ASP A 182 -9.25 -34.65 -6.68
C ASP A 182 -8.44 -33.57 -7.42
N ARG A 183 -7.12 -33.58 -7.27
CA ARG A 183 -6.21 -32.59 -7.84
C ARG A 183 -6.27 -32.55 -9.36
N ASP A 184 -6.23 -33.69 -10.03
CA ASP A 184 -6.19 -33.74 -11.49
C ASP A 184 -7.45 -33.14 -12.13
N ARG A 185 -8.63 -33.31 -11.49
CA ARG A 185 -9.87 -32.71 -11.99
C ARG A 185 -10.01 -31.24 -11.59
N SER A 186 -9.56 -30.85 -10.41
CA SER A 186 -9.75 -29.49 -9.87
C SER A 186 -8.61 -28.51 -10.17
N LEU A 187 -7.44 -28.97 -10.62
CA LEU A 187 -6.28 -28.10 -10.82
C LEU A 187 -5.90 -27.93 -12.30
N PHE A 188 -5.41 -26.74 -12.63
CA PHE A 188 -4.85 -26.41 -13.94
C PHE A 188 -3.61 -25.52 -13.80
N ILE A 189 -2.71 -25.55 -14.79
CA ILE A 189 -1.54 -24.66 -14.83
C ILE A 189 -2.02 -23.22 -15.06
N PRO A 190 -1.54 -22.19 -14.36
CA PRO A 190 -2.03 -20.79 -14.44
C PRO A 190 -1.69 -20.09 -15.76
N LYS A 191 -2.16 -20.64 -16.89
CA LYS A 191 -1.99 -20.11 -18.24
C LYS A 191 -3.34 -20.20 -18.98
N PRO A 192 -3.70 -19.20 -19.81
CA PRO A 192 -4.97 -19.21 -20.54
C PRO A 192 -5.25 -20.49 -21.30
N ALA A 193 -4.26 -21.04 -22.01
CA ALA A 193 -4.41 -22.28 -22.77
C ALA A 193 -4.75 -23.50 -21.89
N SER A 194 -4.14 -23.60 -20.70
CA SER A 194 -4.44 -24.68 -19.76
C SER A 194 -5.81 -24.52 -19.12
N LEU A 195 -6.23 -23.28 -18.84
CA LEU A 195 -7.57 -22.98 -18.35
C LEU A 195 -8.64 -23.31 -19.40
N VAL A 196 -8.41 -22.96 -20.67
CA VAL A 196 -9.29 -23.33 -21.79
C VAL A 196 -9.48 -24.85 -21.85
N LYS A 197 -8.38 -25.62 -21.86
CA LYS A 197 -8.44 -27.09 -21.86
C LYS A 197 -9.22 -27.64 -20.67
N LYS A 198 -9.01 -27.05 -19.48
CA LYS A 198 -9.71 -27.47 -18.26
C LYS A 198 -11.21 -27.17 -18.33
N LEU A 199 -11.59 -25.95 -18.73
CA LEU A 199 -12.98 -25.53 -18.90
C LEU A 199 -13.70 -26.37 -19.96
N SER A 200 -13.07 -26.65 -21.11
CA SER A 200 -13.64 -27.54 -22.12
C SER A 200 -13.90 -28.93 -21.57
N ALA A 201 -12.94 -29.52 -20.83
CA ALA A 201 -13.15 -30.82 -20.20
C ALA A 201 -14.28 -30.80 -19.17
N CYS A 202 -14.41 -29.72 -18.38
CA CYS A 202 -15.52 -29.54 -17.45
C CYS A 202 -16.88 -29.44 -18.17
N LEU A 203 -16.96 -28.72 -19.29
CA LEU A 203 -18.17 -28.64 -20.10
C LEU A 203 -18.54 -30.00 -20.71
N ASP A 204 -17.55 -30.77 -21.17
CA ASP A 204 -17.77 -32.09 -21.79
C ASP A 204 -18.19 -33.17 -20.77
N GLN A 205 -17.55 -33.17 -19.60
CA GLN A 205 -17.65 -34.27 -18.63
C GLN A 205 -18.54 -33.93 -17.44
N GLY A 206 -18.89 -32.65 -17.25
CA GLY A 206 -19.49 -32.11 -16.04
C GLY A 206 -18.49 -31.94 -14.89
N VAL A 207 -19.00 -31.48 -13.75
CA VAL A 207 -18.20 -31.13 -12.57
C VAL A 207 -18.77 -31.77 -11.31
N LYS A 208 -17.92 -31.92 -10.29
CA LYS A 208 -18.31 -32.34 -8.95
C LYS A 208 -17.44 -31.66 -7.89
N PRO A 209 -17.95 -31.47 -6.65
CA PRO A 209 -17.17 -30.89 -5.57
C PRO A 209 -15.85 -31.65 -5.30
N ALA A 210 -14.83 -30.91 -4.88
CA ALA A 210 -13.56 -31.48 -4.43
C ALA A 210 -13.60 -31.73 -2.91
N ARG A 211 -12.85 -32.74 -2.45
CA ARG A 211 -12.67 -33.05 -1.03
C ARG A 211 -11.49 -32.26 -0.46
N MET A 212 -11.59 -31.91 0.81
CA MET A 212 -10.47 -31.34 1.57
C MET A 212 -9.35 -32.36 1.73
N ALA A 213 -8.10 -31.92 1.66
CA ALA A 213 -6.96 -32.76 2.02
C ALA A 213 -6.92 -33.08 3.52
N ILE A 214 -7.29 -32.10 4.34
CA ILE A 214 -7.44 -32.22 5.79
C ILE A 214 -8.83 -31.69 6.14
N ASP A 215 -9.66 -32.53 6.77
CA ASP A 215 -11.01 -32.14 7.13
C ASP A 215 -11.02 -31.01 8.17
N GLU A 216 -12.14 -30.29 8.22
CA GLU A 216 -12.30 -29.10 9.06
C GLU A 216 -12.13 -29.40 10.56
N TRP A 217 -12.64 -30.53 11.04
CA TRP A 217 -12.53 -30.92 12.45
C TRP A 217 -11.07 -31.18 12.84
N THR A 218 -10.33 -31.89 12.00
CA THR A 218 -8.89 -32.13 12.21
C THR A 218 -8.11 -30.82 12.20
N ARG A 219 -8.39 -29.88 11.27
CA ARG A 219 -7.74 -28.56 11.26
C ARG A 219 -8.02 -27.75 12.53
N GLN A 220 -9.28 -27.69 12.97
CA GLN A 220 -9.66 -27.03 14.21
C GLN A 220 -8.92 -27.65 15.40
N ARG A 221 -8.88 -28.98 15.49
CA ARG A 221 -8.18 -29.69 16.57
C ARG A 221 -6.68 -29.42 16.58
N ILE A 222 -6.03 -29.33 15.41
CA ILE A 222 -4.61 -28.96 15.30
C ILE A 222 -4.36 -27.56 15.90
N TRP A 223 -5.22 -26.59 15.56
CA TRP A 223 -5.12 -25.24 16.12
C TRP A 223 -5.42 -25.19 17.62
N SER A 224 -6.49 -25.84 18.08
CA SER A 224 -6.87 -25.88 19.50
C SER A 224 -5.82 -26.57 20.37
N ASN A 225 -5.20 -27.64 19.87
CA ASN A 225 -4.19 -28.38 20.63
C ASN A 225 -2.78 -27.78 20.51
N TRP A 226 -2.58 -26.73 19.71
CA TRP A 226 -1.27 -26.11 19.51
C TRP A 226 -0.61 -25.72 20.84
N HIS A 227 -1.38 -25.12 21.75
CA HIS A 227 -0.89 -24.71 23.07
C HIS A 227 -0.49 -25.89 23.97
N SER A 228 -0.97 -27.10 23.71
CA SER A 228 -0.55 -28.31 24.43
C SER A 228 0.74 -28.92 23.88
N VAL A 229 1.12 -28.59 22.64
CA VAL A 229 2.33 -29.10 21.96
C VAL A 229 3.52 -28.17 22.22
N VAL A 230 3.27 -26.87 22.35
CA VAL A 230 4.30 -25.89 22.72
C VAL A 230 4.60 -26.06 24.20
N HIS A 231 5.68 -26.78 24.53
CA HIS A 231 6.23 -26.75 25.88
C HIS A 231 6.70 -25.31 26.18
N ILE A 232 5.93 -24.58 26.97
CA ILE A 232 6.38 -23.35 27.59
C ILE A 232 7.40 -23.76 28.65
N ASN A 233 8.69 -23.75 28.30
CA ASN A 233 9.81 -24.07 29.20
C ASN A 233 9.95 -23.10 30.40
N GLY A 234 8.96 -22.25 30.68
CA GLY A 234 8.87 -21.41 31.87
C GLY A 234 7.93 -21.91 32.97
N ALA A 235 7.10 -22.92 32.69
CA ALA A 235 6.16 -23.48 33.67
C ALA A 235 6.54 -24.93 34.03
N GLN A 236 7.82 -25.19 34.32
CA GLN A 236 8.06 -26.13 35.41
C GLN A 236 7.53 -25.45 36.64
N SER A 237 6.32 -25.86 37.00
CA SER A 237 5.69 -25.65 38.28
C SER A 237 6.72 -25.48 39.40
N GLN A 238 6.97 -24.22 39.81
CA GLN A 238 7.21 -23.90 41.20
C GLN A 238 5.91 -24.15 41.99
N GLN A 239 5.32 -25.35 41.87
CA GLN A 239 4.23 -25.78 42.75
C GLN A 239 4.74 -26.30 44.09
N ASP A 240 6.06 -26.33 44.32
CA ASP A 240 6.63 -26.96 45.52
C ASP A 240 7.25 -26.01 46.55
N ASP A 241 7.13 -24.67 46.46
CA ASP A 241 7.66 -23.79 47.53
C ASP A 241 6.75 -22.65 48.04
N THR A 242 5.54 -22.45 47.53
CA THR A 242 4.66 -21.33 47.97
C THR A 242 3.57 -21.72 48.96
N LYS A 243 3.76 -22.77 49.76
CA LYS A 243 2.85 -23.07 50.89
C LYS A 243 3.15 -22.36 52.20
N ASN A 244 4.11 -21.43 52.27
CA ASN A 244 4.37 -20.62 53.47
C ASN A 244 4.85 -19.19 53.18
N GLY A 245 4.41 -18.57 52.08
CA GLY A 245 4.64 -17.15 51.84
C GLY A 245 3.70 -16.31 52.72
N LYS A 246 4.26 -15.46 53.59
CA LYS A 246 3.50 -14.42 54.29
C LYS A 246 2.67 -13.63 53.26
N ILE A 247 1.34 -13.61 53.42
CA ILE A 247 0.46 -12.72 52.66
C ILE A 247 0.94 -11.30 52.94
N THR A 248 1.58 -10.69 51.95
CA THR A 248 2.10 -9.34 52.05
C THR A 248 0.99 -8.43 51.55
N LEU A 249 0.48 -7.52 52.39
CA LEU A 249 -0.54 -6.56 51.98
C LEU A 249 -0.03 -5.77 50.77
N LYS A 250 -0.65 -5.97 49.59
CA LYS A 250 -0.35 -5.22 48.38
C LYS A 250 -1.22 -3.98 48.34
N LYS A 251 -0.62 -2.83 48.09
CA LYS A 251 -1.35 -1.57 47.93
C LYS A 251 -1.52 -1.23 46.46
N ILE A 252 -2.74 -0.90 46.04
CA ILE A 252 -3.07 -0.58 44.64
C ILE A 252 -3.61 0.84 44.58
N SER A 253 -3.01 1.69 43.74
CA SER A 253 -3.58 3.00 43.39
C SER A 253 -4.40 2.89 42.10
N ILE A 254 -5.69 3.19 42.16
CA ILE A 254 -6.56 3.23 40.98
C ILE A 254 -6.72 4.69 40.56
N VAL A 255 -6.35 5.00 39.32
CA VAL A 255 -6.42 6.33 38.73
C VAL A 255 -7.62 6.40 37.79
N LEU A 256 -8.62 7.18 38.17
CA LEU A 256 -9.77 7.52 37.33
C LEU A 256 -9.64 8.96 36.84
N VAL A 257 -9.78 9.17 35.54
CA VAL A 257 -9.81 10.53 34.97
C VAL A 257 -11.26 11.04 34.96
N TYR A 258 -11.43 12.29 35.40
CA TYR A 258 -12.73 12.96 35.43
C TYR A 258 -12.68 14.32 34.71
N ASP A 259 -13.66 14.53 33.83
CA ASP A 259 -14.00 15.82 33.23
C ASP A 259 -15.53 15.94 33.03
N GLU A 260 -15.97 17.03 32.43
CA GLU A 260 -17.40 17.30 32.20
C GLU A 260 -18.05 16.41 31.12
N THR A 261 -17.25 15.69 30.34
CA THR A 261 -17.70 14.89 29.19
C THR A 261 -17.95 13.42 29.54
N ASN A 262 -17.42 12.92 30.67
CA ASN A 262 -17.42 11.49 31.02
C ASN A 262 -18.16 11.14 32.32
N GLN A 263 -19.07 12.00 32.79
CA GLN A 263 -19.74 11.83 34.09
C GLN A 263 -20.44 10.47 34.25
N VAL A 264 -21.08 9.95 33.20
CA VAL A 264 -21.83 8.68 33.27
C VAL A 264 -20.88 7.50 33.39
N GLU A 265 -19.86 7.44 32.55
CA GLU A 265 -18.82 6.40 32.54
C GLU A 265 -18.02 6.41 33.85
N PHE A 266 -17.68 7.60 34.36
CA PHE A 266 -17.01 7.76 35.64
C PHE A 266 -17.82 7.17 36.81
N ILE A 267 -19.13 7.45 36.87
CA ILE A 267 -20.01 6.88 37.92
C ILE A 267 -20.09 5.36 37.79
N LYS A 268 -20.21 4.81 36.56
CA LYS A 268 -20.20 3.36 36.33
C LYS A 268 -18.89 2.72 36.80
N ALA A 269 -17.75 3.36 36.53
CA ALA A 269 -16.45 2.88 36.96
C ALA A 269 -16.34 2.83 38.49
N LEU A 270 -16.79 3.87 39.18
CA LEU A 270 -16.84 3.90 40.64
C LEU A 270 -17.74 2.80 41.22
N GLN A 271 -18.97 2.66 40.72
CA GLN A 271 -19.91 1.64 41.19
C GLN A 271 -19.36 0.23 41.01
N SER A 272 -18.78 -0.07 39.83
CA SER A 272 -18.19 -1.38 39.55
C SER A 272 -16.99 -1.69 40.45
N LEU A 273 -16.17 -0.69 40.79
CA LEU A 273 -15.06 -0.87 41.73
C LEU A 273 -15.55 -1.10 43.16
N ASP A 274 -16.58 -0.37 43.59
CA ASP A 274 -17.19 -0.53 44.91
C ASP A 274 -17.81 -1.93 45.07
N ASP A 275 -18.60 -2.36 44.07
CA ASP A 275 -19.21 -3.69 44.04
C ASP A 275 -18.15 -4.81 44.14
N GLN A 276 -17.01 -4.66 43.46
CA GLN A 276 -15.90 -5.61 43.54
C GLN A 276 -15.29 -5.69 44.94
N MET A 277 -15.10 -4.54 45.59
CA MET A 277 -14.50 -4.46 46.92
C MET A 277 -15.41 -5.04 48.01
N TYR A 278 -16.73 -4.96 47.84
CA TYR A 278 -17.70 -5.52 48.78
C TYR A 278 -18.01 -7.01 48.53
N ALA A 279 -17.99 -7.47 47.28
CA ALA A 279 -18.47 -8.81 46.92
C ALA A 279 -17.40 -9.92 46.95
N ASP A 280 -16.11 -9.60 46.89
CA ASP A 280 -15.05 -10.60 46.79
C ASP A 280 -14.13 -10.62 48.03
N GLU A 281 -14.40 -11.56 48.94
CA GLU A 281 -13.59 -11.82 50.15
C GLU A 281 -12.11 -12.07 49.84
N SER A 282 -11.78 -12.51 48.62
CA SER A 282 -10.38 -12.71 48.23
C SER A 282 -9.59 -11.41 48.09
N LEU A 283 -10.26 -10.24 48.05
CA LEU A 283 -9.62 -8.93 47.96
C LEU A 283 -9.39 -8.26 49.32
N GLU A 284 -9.80 -8.86 50.45
CA GLU A 284 -9.68 -8.28 51.80
C GLU A 284 -8.24 -7.93 52.22
N HIS A 285 -7.25 -8.61 51.63
CA HIS A 285 -5.83 -8.39 51.90
C HIS A 285 -5.20 -7.26 51.07
N LEU A 286 -5.99 -6.62 50.19
CA LEU A 286 -5.55 -5.51 49.33
C LEU A 286 -5.90 -4.18 49.97
N ARG A 287 -4.96 -3.24 49.90
CA ARG A 287 -5.22 -1.85 50.27
C ARG A 287 -5.42 -1.03 49.00
N ILE A 288 -6.67 -0.70 48.70
CA ILE A 288 -7.00 0.11 47.52
C ILE A 288 -7.01 1.59 47.87
N GLU A 289 -6.38 2.37 47.01
CA GLU A 289 -6.29 3.82 47.07
C GLU A 289 -6.88 4.38 45.78
N LEU A 290 -7.97 5.14 45.89
CA LEU A 290 -8.56 5.82 44.74
C LEU A 290 -7.92 7.20 44.54
N VAL A 291 -7.47 7.46 43.31
CA VAL A 291 -6.93 8.75 42.85
C VAL A 291 -7.78 9.25 41.70
N ILE A 292 -8.34 10.45 41.85
CA ILE A 292 -9.17 11.07 40.83
C ILE A 292 -8.38 12.19 40.17
N ALA A 293 -8.07 12.01 38.89
CA ALA A 293 -7.31 12.95 38.09
C ALA A 293 -8.28 13.90 37.35
N ILE A 294 -8.33 15.16 37.78
CA ILE A 294 -9.19 16.19 37.19
C ILE A 294 -8.43 16.87 36.05
N SER A 295 -9.02 16.86 34.84
CA SER A 295 -8.43 17.52 33.66
C SER A 295 -8.36 19.05 33.83
N THR A 296 -7.23 19.68 33.47
CA THR A 296 -6.98 21.12 33.72
C THR A 296 -7.62 22.07 32.72
N PHE A 297 -8.11 21.58 31.59
CA PHE A 297 -8.86 22.37 30.62
C PHE A 297 -10.10 21.55 30.22
N SER A 298 -11.26 22.03 30.63
CA SER A 298 -12.47 21.89 29.84
C SER A 298 -12.67 23.24 29.15
N THR A 299 -13.44 23.28 28.07
CA THR A 299 -13.59 24.42 27.13
C THR A 299 -14.25 25.69 27.70
N GLN A 300 -13.93 26.07 28.94
CA GLN A 300 -14.44 27.25 29.64
C GLN A 300 -13.36 27.96 30.45
N ALA A 301 -12.36 28.52 29.77
CA ALA A 301 -11.53 29.62 30.28
C ALA A 301 -12.33 30.93 30.57
N LYS A 302 -13.63 30.84 30.89
CA LYS A 302 -14.53 31.96 31.22
C LYS A 302 -15.54 31.69 32.35
N LYS A 303 -15.51 30.54 33.05
CA LYS A 303 -16.38 30.36 34.24
C LYS A 303 -15.69 30.78 35.54
N PRO A 304 -16.37 31.51 36.45
CA PRO A 304 -15.80 31.93 37.72
C PRO A 304 -15.45 30.75 38.62
N ARG A 305 -14.40 30.92 39.44
CA ARG A 305 -13.88 29.99 40.47
C ARG A 305 -14.96 29.34 41.37
N ALA A 306 -16.11 29.99 41.54
CA ALA A 306 -17.26 29.50 42.30
C ALA A 306 -17.98 28.30 41.66
N GLN A 307 -18.04 28.20 40.33
CA GLN A 307 -18.68 27.06 39.65
C GLN A 307 -17.78 25.81 39.68
N GLN A 308 -16.46 25.97 39.62
CA GLN A 308 -15.52 24.86 39.82
C GLN A 308 -15.65 24.24 41.23
N GLN A 309 -15.85 25.08 42.26
CA GLN A 309 -16.13 24.62 43.62
C GLN A 309 -17.49 23.93 43.76
N GLN A 310 -18.50 24.35 42.98
CA GLN A 310 -19.81 23.69 42.94
C GLN A 310 -19.73 22.30 42.30
N TYR A 311 -18.99 22.12 41.20
CA TYR A 311 -18.75 20.81 40.60
C TYR A 311 -17.99 19.87 41.55
N LEU A 312 -16.96 20.37 42.23
CA LEU A 312 -16.28 19.62 43.30
C LEU A 312 -17.22 19.22 44.44
N ALA A 313 -18.22 20.04 44.78
CA ALA A 313 -19.21 19.72 45.80
C ALA A 313 -20.23 18.66 45.32
N GLU A 314 -20.77 18.75 44.10
CA GLU A 314 -21.62 17.72 43.50
C GLU A 314 -20.87 16.37 43.35
N PHE A 315 -19.60 16.43 43.00
CA PHE A 315 -18.67 15.30 42.96
C PHE A 315 -18.40 14.68 44.34
N THR A 316 -18.18 15.51 45.37
CA THR A 316 -18.03 15.04 46.76
C THR A 316 -19.31 14.36 47.27
N SER A 317 -20.46 14.82 46.80
CA SER A 317 -21.77 14.23 47.10
C SER A 317 -21.92 12.84 46.48
N THR A 318 -21.40 12.66 45.26
CA THR A 318 -21.40 11.38 44.53
C THR A 318 -20.43 10.38 45.18
N LEU A 319 -19.27 10.84 45.64
CA LEU A 319 -18.29 10.02 46.37
C LEU A 319 -18.80 9.54 47.73
N GLN A 320 -19.62 10.35 48.42
CA GLN A 320 -20.27 9.94 49.67
C GLN A 320 -21.24 8.77 49.49
N MET A 321 -21.78 8.54 48.28
CA MET A 321 -22.65 7.39 48.00
C MET A 321 -21.89 6.07 47.83
N ALA A 322 -20.60 6.12 47.50
CA ALA A 322 -19.82 4.94 47.14
C ALA A 322 -19.06 4.29 48.30
N SER A 323 -19.27 4.67 49.58
CA SER A 323 -18.60 4.11 50.78
C SER A 323 -17.05 4.02 50.76
N LEU A 324 -16.38 4.52 49.73
CA LEU A 324 -14.93 4.50 49.55
C LEU A 324 -14.26 5.53 50.47
N GLN A 325 -13.07 5.18 51.00
CA GLN A 325 -12.22 6.10 51.75
C GLN A 325 -11.95 7.37 50.93
N GLN A 326 -11.80 8.53 51.59
CA GLN A 326 -11.61 9.84 50.92
C GLN A 326 -10.59 9.74 49.77
N PRO A 327 -11.00 9.89 48.50
CA PRO A 327 -10.09 9.74 47.38
C PRO A 327 -9.08 10.88 47.36
N LYS A 328 -7.88 10.59 46.89
CA LYS A 328 -6.92 11.64 46.59
C LYS A 328 -7.28 12.31 45.28
N VAL A 329 -6.98 13.60 45.16
CA VAL A 329 -7.24 14.39 43.95
C VAL A 329 -5.91 14.80 43.36
N ALA A 330 -5.74 14.51 42.07
CA ALA A 330 -4.64 15.00 41.24
C ALA A 330 -5.20 15.88 40.11
N THR A 331 -4.38 16.76 39.58
CA THR A 331 -4.71 17.58 38.39
C THR A 331 -3.87 17.10 37.22
N VAL A 332 -4.48 16.90 36.06
CA VAL A 332 -3.80 16.39 34.86
C VAL A 332 -4.08 17.27 33.64
N SER A 333 -3.06 17.51 32.82
CA SER A 333 -3.22 18.24 31.56
C SER A 333 -4.22 17.57 30.61
N GLU A 334 -5.09 18.35 29.96
CA GLU A 334 -6.04 17.84 28.95
C GLU A 334 -5.32 17.11 27.82
N PHE A 335 -4.11 17.57 27.45
CA PHE A 335 -3.28 16.98 26.39
C PHE A 335 -2.82 15.55 26.71
N LEU A 336 -2.91 15.15 27.99
CA LEU A 336 -2.54 13.80 28.43
C LEU A 336 -3.75 12.87 28.59
N VAL A 337 -4.98 13.36 28.44
CA VAL A 337 -6.20 12.56 28.71
C VAL A 337 -7.37 12.77 27.74
N ASP A 338 -7.35 13.78 26.87
CA ASP A 338 -8.43 14.07 25.93
C ASP A 338 -8.21 13.43 24.56
N GLN A 339 -7.29 13.97 23.74
CA GLN A 339 -6.94 13.37 22.45
C GLN A 339 -6.17 12.04 22.60
N TRP A 340 -5.38 11.92 23.66
CA TRP A 340 -4.55 10.74 23.92
C TRP A 340 -4.66 10.36 25.38
N PHE A 341 -4.96 9.10 25.68
CA PHE A 341 -4.97 8.61 27.06
C PHE A 341 -3.56 8.21 27.49
N GLN A 342 -2.88 9.07 28.24
CA GLN A 342 -1.52 8.87 28.77
C GLN A 342 -1.28 9.49 30.16
N PRO A 343 -2.19 9.29 31.14
CA PRO A 343 -2.07 9.90 32.47
C PRO A 343 -0.80 9.50 33.23
N TRP A 344 -0.18 8.36 32.91
CA TRP A 344 1.10 7.93 33.50
C TRP A 344 2.26 8.91 33.23
N ASN A 345 2.12 9.82 32.28
CA ASN A 345 3.10 10.87 32.02
C ASN A 345 2.94 12.12 32.91
N SER A 346 1.90 12.23 33.74
CA SER A 346 1.66 13.39 34.60
C SER A 346 2.48 13.37 35.90
N LYS A 347 3.21 14.46 36.18
CA LYS A 347 3.94 14.66 37.45
C LYS A 347 3.01 14.64 38.67
N SER A 348 1.86 15.29 38.57
CA SER A 348 0.86 15.38 39.65
C SER A 348 0.35 14.00 40.06
N ILE A 349 0.12 13.11 39.07
CA ILE A 349 -0.30 11.74 39.33
C ILE A 349 0.83 10.95 40.00
N HIS A 350 2.08 11.08 39.53
CA HIS A 350 3.25 10.43 40.13
C HIS A 350 3.44 10.80 41.61
N GLU A 351 3.19 12.07 41.97
CA GLU A 351 3.30 12.58 43.34
C GLU A 351 2.12 12.13 44.23
N THR A 352 0.98 11.80 43.63
CA THR A 352 -0.26 11.47 44.36
C THR A 352 -0.40 9.97 44.64
N VAL A 353 -0.12 9.11 43.65
CA VAL A 353 -0.30 7.64 43.77
C VAL A 353 0.75 7.04 44.70
N THR A 354 0.34 6.19 45.64
CA THR A 354 1.24 5.61 46.66
C THR A 354 1.12 4.09 46.81
N GLY A 355 0.47 3.42 45.87
CA GLY A 355 0.41 1.96 45.78
C GLY A 355 1.66 1.34 45.18
N ASP A 356 1.90 0.08 45.50
CA ASP A 356 2.92 -0.78 44.89
C ASP A 356 2.59 -1.07 43.42
N PHE A 357 1.29 -1.05 43.09
CA PHE A 357 0.75 -1.13 41.75
C PHE A 357 -0.16 0.05 41.46
N VAL A 358 -0.25 0.41 40.18
CA VAL A 358 -1.11 1.49 39.69
C VAL A 358 -1.97 0.96 38.55
N LEU A 359 -3.29 1.13 38.68
CA LEU A 359 -4.28 0.84 37.64
C LEU A 359 -4.76 2.16 37.03
N PHE A 360 -4.51 2.36 35.74
CA PHE A 360 -5.06 3.47 34.97
C PHE A 360 -6.29 3.00 34.20
N ILE A 361 -7.40 3.71 34.33
CA ILE A 361 -8.64 3.41 33.61
C ILE A 361 -8.97 4.58 32.67
N ASP A 362 -9.17 4.27 31.39
CA ASP A 362 -9.55 5.23 30.36
C ASP A 362 -10.82 5.97 30.77
N LYS A 363 -10.89 7.28 30.46
CA LYS A 363 -11.96 8.14 30.96
C LYS A 363 -13.36 7.71 30.50
N TYR A 364 -13.48 6.95 29.42
CA TYR A 364 -14.76 6.43 28.93
C TYR A 364 -14.98 4.93 29.19
N ASP A 365 -14.08 4.30 29.95
CA ASP A 365 -14.10 2.86 30.21
C ASP A 365 -14.51 2.57 31.67
N TRP A 366 -15.10 1.39 31.90
CA TRP A 366 -15.40 0.90 33.25
C TRP A 366 -15.05 -0.59 33.39
N PRO A 367 -14.64 -1.05 34.58
CA PRO A 367 -14.24 -2.43 34.80
C PRO A 367 -15.43 -3.40 34.89
N SER A 368 -15.17 -4.68 34.62
CA SER A 368 -16.05 -5.82 34.96
C SER A 368 -16.01 -6.14 36.46
N LEU A 369 -16.99 -6.90 36.96
CA LEU A 369 -17.03 -7.39 38.34
C LEU A 369 -15.87 -8.34 38.72
N SER A 370 -15.04 -8.76 37.77
CA SER A 370 -13.93 -9.69 38.00
C SER A 370 -12.56 -9.06 37.82
N THR A 371 -12.50 -7.76 37.49
CA THR A 371 -11.27 -7.12 36.99
C THR A 371 -10.16 -7.11 38.01
N LEU A 372 -10.38 -6.60 39.21
CA LEU A 372 -9.34 -6.49 40.24
C LEU A 372 -8.80 -7.87 40.64
N ARG A 373 -9.71 -8.83 40.89
CA ARG A 373 -9.36 -10.21 41.21
C ARG A 373 -8.50 -10.85 40.12
N THR A 374 -8.91 -10.71 38.85
CA THR A 374 -8.19 -11.33 37.72
C THR A 374 -6.81 -10.72 37.54
N LEU A 375 -6.67 -9.38 37.64
CA LEU A 375 -5.38 -8.70 37.54
C LEU A 375 -4.41 -9.18 38.62
N ILE A 376 -4.87 -9.32 39.87
CA ILE A 376 -4.05 -9.80 40.97
C ILE A 376 -3.68 -11.27 40.83
N GLN A 377 -4.61 -12.12 40.45
CA GLN A 377 -4.33 -13.54 40.21
C GLN A 377 -3.27 -13.74 39.12
N VAL A 378 -3.35 -12.96 38.04
CA VAL A 378 -2.35 -13.02 36.97
C VAL A 378 -1.00 -12.53 37.47
N GLU A 379 -0.95 -11.41 38.18
CA GLU A 379 0.31 -10.91 38.76
C GLU A 379 0.93 -11.91 39.75
N GLU A 380 0.15 -12.53 40.63
CA GLU A 380 0.66 -13.51 41.60
C GLU A 380 1.21 -14.77 40.93
N PHE A 381 0.60 -15.19 39.82
CA PHE A 381 1.00 -16.40 39.11
C PHE A 381 2.19 -16.18 38.17
N THR A 382 2.32 -14.98 37.60
CA THR A 382 3.30 -14.67 36.53
C THR A 382 4.41 -13.73 36.98
N ASN A 383 4.22 -13.02 38.10
CA ASN A 383 5.05 -11.90 38.54
C ASN A 383 5.16 -10.76 37.50
N ALA A 384 4.13 -10.57 36.68
CA ALA A 384 4.09 -9.56 35.62
C ALA A 384 4.39 -8.14 36.14
N ASP A 385 5.12 -7.36 35.35
CA ASP A 385 5.40 -5.95 35.62
C ASP A 385 4.28 -5.02 35.11
N LEU A 386 3.66 -5.44 34.01
CA LEU A 386 2.48 -4.81 33.40
C LEU A 386 1.43 -5.88 33.09
N ILE A 387 0.17 -5.52 33.23
CA ILE A 387 -0.97 -6.33 32.82
C ILE A 387 -1.95 -5.47 32.03
N SER A 388 -2.38 -6.01 30.90
CA SER A 388 -3.39 -5.42 30.02
C SER A 388 -4.53 -6.41 29.77
N SER A 389 -5.59 -5.97 29.10
CA SER A 389 -6.68 -6.86 28.69
C SER A 389 -7.38 -6.45 27.41
N SER A 390 -8.26 -7.34 26.93
CA SER A 390 -9.29 -7.06 25.93
C SER A 390 -10.34 -6.07 26.42
N LEU A 391 -11.01 -5.40 25.46
CA LEU A 391 -12.01 -4.37 25.68
C LEU A 391 -13.31 -4.71 24.93
N GLN A 392 -14.45 -4.55 25.60
CA GLN A 392 -15.77 -4.78 25.00
C GLN A 392 -16.50 -3.47 24.69
N TYR A 393 -17.06 -3.36 23.48
CA TYR A 393 -17.84 -2.20 23.04
C TYR A 393 -19.33 -2.44 23.27
N ASP A 394 -19.98 -1.59 24.09
CA ASP A 394 -21.36 -1.81 24.54
C ASP A 394 -22.42 -1.25 23.57
N ASN A 395 -22.07 -0.26 22.72
CA ASN A 395 -23.05 0.57 22.00
C ASN A 395 -23.06 0.51 20.46
N ILE A 396 -22.29 -0.39 19.83
CA ILE A 396 -22.26 -0.49 18.35
C ILE A 396 -23.47 -1.30 17.86
N SER A 397 -24.62 -0.63 17.76
CA SER A 397 -25.79 -1.01 16.95
C SER A 397 -26.19 -2.49 16.98
N LYS A 398 -26.94 -2.97 18.00
CA LYS A 398 -27.88 -4.14 18.07
C LYS A 398 -27.64 -5.43 17.23
N VAL A 399 -26.51 -5.62 16.55
CA VAL A 399 -26.26 -6.66 15.53
C VAL A 399 -25.03 -7.50 15.89
N SER A 400 -24.13 -7.03 16.75
CA SER A 400 -23.14 -7.86 17.46
C SER A 400 -22.30 -6.96 18.37
N SER A 401 -22.00 -7.40 19.60
CA SER A 401 -20.97 -6.78 20.44
C SER A 401 -19.62 -6.97 19.76
N ILE A 402 -18.94 -5.87 19.41
CA ILE A 402 -17.57 -5.94 18.90
C ILE A 402 -16.64 -6.06 20.10
N THR A 403 -15.66 -6.97 20.02
CA THR A 403 -14.65 -7.16 21.05
C THR A 403 -13.28 -6.83 20.48
N GLY A 404 -12.55 -5.91 21.12
CA GLY A 404 -11.13 -5.69 20.85
C GLY A 404 -10.32 -6.76 21.57
N VAL A 405 -10.02 -7.86 20.86
CA VAL A 405 -9.24 -8.98 21.41
C VAL A 405 -7.75 -8.68 21.28
N TYR A 406 -7.04 -8.59 22.39
CA TYR A 406 -5.58 -8.49 22.42
C TYR A 406 -4.98 -9.82 22.86
N MET A 407 -3.93 -10.25 22.16
CA MET A 407 -3.31 -11.56 22.38
C MET A 407 -2.00 -11.49 23.18
N GLY A 408 -1.47 -10.29 23.42
CA GLY A 408 -0.18 -10.10 24.10
C GLY A 408 0.96 -10.65 23.26
N CYS A 409 1.58 -9.81 22.44
CA CYS A 409 2.72 -10.22 21.63
C CYS A 409 3.96 -9.39 21.96
N LEU A 410 5.02 -10.05 22.43
CA LEU A 410 6.31 -9.40 22.65
C LEU A 410 7.07 -9.29 21.32
N GLY A 411 7.64 -8.11 21.04
CA GLY A 411 8.53 -7.89 19.89
C GLY A 411 7.84 -7.48 18.59
N MET A 412 8.33 -8.00 17.46
CA MET A 412 8.18 -7.40 16.13
C MET A 412 6.74 -7.26 15.61
N ASN A 413 5.81 -8.09 16.07
CA ASN A 413 4.39 -7.97 15.69
C ASN A 413 3.74 -6.71 16.28
N GLY A 414 4.16 -6.30 17.47
CA GLY A 414 3.71 -5.07 18.13
C GLY A 414 4.25 -3.78 17.50
N ILE A 415 5.08 -3.88 16.44
CA ILE A 415 5.50 -2.75 15.61
C ILE A 415 4.41 -2.37 14.59
N LEU A 416 3.64 -3.36 14.11
CA LEU A 416 2.74 -3.19 12.96
C LEU A 416 1.29 -2.89 13.35
N TYR A 417 0.87 -3.31 14.54
CA TYR A 417 -0.45 -3.02 15.11
C TYR A 417 -0.41 -3.26 16.61
N ASN A 418 -1.31 -2.61 17.36
CA ASN A 418 -1.41 -2.81 18.80
C ASN A 418 -1.94 -4.23 19.10
N CYS A 419 -1.05 -5.13 19.50
CA CYS A 419 -1.38 -6.47 19.99
C CYS A 419 -1.31 -6.57 21.52
N TYR A 420 -0.87 -5.49 22.19
CA TYR A 420 -0.49 -5.49 23.60
C TYR A 420 -1.68 -5.34 24.52
N GLY A 421 -2.65 -4.50 24.20
CA GLY A 421 -3.77 -4.26 25.10
C GLY A 421 -4.50 -2.95 24.85
N ALA A 422 -5.62 -2.78 25.54
CA ALA A 422 -6.38 -1.53 25.59
C ALA A 422 -5.64 -0.43 26.39
N ASN A 423 -6.25 0.76 26.45
CA ASN A 423 -5.74 1.92 27.18
C ASN A 423 -5.73 1.76 28.71
N ASN A 424 -6.44 0.76 29.23
CA ASN A 424 -6.45 0.43 30.65
C ASN A 424 -5.19 -0.37 31.00
N VAL A 425 -4.35 0.18 31.88
CA VAL A 425 -3.02 -0.37 32.20
C VAL A 425 -2.92 -0.63 33.69
N PHE A 426 -2.62 -1.87 34.07
CA PHE A 426 -2.18 -2.22 35.43
C PHE A 426 -0.67 -2.40 35.42
N MET A 427 0.08 -1.67 36.24
CA MET A 427 1.55 -1.81 36.26
C MET A 427 2.15 -1.58 37.65
N LYS A 428 3.32 -2.18 37.89
CA LYS A 428 4.11 -1.92 39.09
C LYS A 428 4.51 -0.45 39.16
N ARG A 429 4.57 0.10 40.36
CA ARG A 429 5.05 1.47 40.62
C ARG A 429 6.46 1.70 40.07
N SER A 430 7.34 0.69 40.17
CA SER A 430 8.69 0.74 39.61
C SER A 430 8.71 0.93 38.09
N VAL A 431 7.73 0.40 37.36
CA VAL A 431 7.57 0.61 35.92
C VAL A 431 7.14 2.05 35.66
N LEU A 432 6.11 2.53 36.37
CA LEU A 432 5.63 3.91 36.27
C LEU A 432 6.78 4.90 36.46
N ASP A 433 7.61 4.70 37.49
CA ASP A 433 8.76 5.56 37.79
C ASP A 433 9.85 5.49 36.70
N ALA A 434 9.98 4.38 35.98
CA ALA A 434 11.00 4.16 34.95
C ALA A 434 10.64 4.68 33.55
N VAL A 435 9.34 4.80 33.23
CA VAL A 435 8.87 5.21 31.89
C VAL A 435 8.06 6.51 31.88
N GLY A 436 7.43 6.88 32.99
CA GLY A 436 6.62 8.10 33.07
C GLY A 436 7.45 9.38 32.90
N ARG A 437 7.02 10.26 31.99
CA ARG A 437 7.76 11.48 31.61
C ARG A 437 7.68 12.62 32.63
N ARG A 438 6.70 12.59 33.55
CA ARG A 438 6.49 13.59 34.63
C ARG A 438 6.32 15.03 34.11
N TYR A 439 5.46 15.21 33.11
CA TYR A 439 5.06 16.53 32.62
C TYR A 439 4.28 17.31 33.68
N GLU A 440 4.52 18.61 33.73
CA GLU A 440 3.75 19.57 34.53
C GLU A 440 2.50 20.00 33.77
N ASN A 441 1.45 20.41 34.49
CA ASN A 441 0.20 20.84 33.84
C ASN A 441 0.31 22.15 33.02
N LYS A 442 1.45 22.82 33.09
CA LYS A 442 1.76 24.03 32.33
C LYS A 442 2.47 23.74 31.01
N ASP A 443 2.94 22.51 30.82
CA ASP A 443 3.60 22.08 29.59
C ASP A 443 2.56 22.09 28.46
N VAL A 444 2.95 22.66 27.32
CA VAL A 444 2.05 22.89 26.18
C VAL A 444 2.15 21.77 25.15
N GLU A 445 1.14 21.68 24.27
CA GLU A 445 0.97 20.57 23.30
C GLU A 445 2.27 20.22 22.54
N ASP A 446 2.96 21.22 21.99
CA ASP A 446 4.16 21.01 21.18
C ASP A 446 5.37 20.41 21.94
N GLU A 447 5.34 20.38 23.27
CA GLU A 447 6.45 19.90 24.12
C GLU A 447 6.24 18.44 24.60
N LEU A 448 5.09 17.82 24.32
CA LEU A 448 4.73 16.51 24.86
C LEU A 448 5.08 15.37 23.89
N ASP A 449 5.77 14.35 24.40
CA ASP A 449 5.94 13.08 23.70
C ASP A 449 4.62 12.28 23.72
N TYR A 450 3.89 12.29 22.61
CA TYR A 450 2.58 11.66 22.47
C TYR A 450 2.66 10.18 22.18
N GLY A 451 1.91 9.34 22.90
CA GLY A 451 1.96 7.91 22.56
C GLY A 451 0.86 6.93 22.94
N GLY A 452 -0.03 7.27 23.86
CA GLY A 452 -1.06 6.34 24.32
C GLY A 452 -0.47 5.01 24.86
N ALA A 453 -1.35 4.04 25.15
CA ALA A 453 -0.93 2.81 25.82
C ALA A 453 -0.05 1.92 24.95
N TRP A 454 -0.21 1.95 23.62
CA TRP A 454 0.61 1.15 22.72
C TRP A 454 2.10 1.49 22.81
N GLU A 455 2.44 2.78 22.84
CA GLU A 455 3.82 3.21 23.03
C GLU A 455 4.35 2.86 24.41
N LEU A 456 3.52 2.97 25.45
CA LEU A 456 3.89 2.53 26.80
C LEU A 456 4.25 1.03 26.81
N TYR A 457 3.41 0.18 26.21
CA TYR A 457 3.68 -1.26 26.13
C TYR A 457 4.95 -1.56 25.32
N ALA A 458 5.14 -0.89 24.20
CA ALA A 458 6.34 -1.05 23.37
C ALA A 458 7.62 -0.62 24.09
N GLU A 459 7.62 0.56 24.72
CA GLU A 459 8.76 1.07 25.49
C GLU A 459 9.10 0.14 26.65
N THR A 460 8.11 -0.25 27.44
CA THR A 460 8.31 -1.07 28.65
C THR A 460 8.81 -2.47 28.31
N THR A 461 8.20 -3.14 27.34
CA THR A 461 8.64 -4.48 26.93
C THR A 461 10.03 -4.47 26.31
N ASN A 462 10.38 -3.43 25.53
CA ASN A 462 11.73 -3.27 24.98
C ASN A 462 12.78 -2.89 26.03
N LYS A 463 12.36 -2.30 27.16
CA LYS A 463 13.21 -2.12 28.37
C LYS A 463 13.37 -3.40 29.20
N GLY A 464 12.72 -4.51 28.81
CA GLY A 464 12.84 -5.81 29.46
C GLY A 464 11.83 -6.08 30.57
N TYR A 465 10.79 -5.24 30.71
CA TYR A 465 9.69 -5.49 31.63
C TYR A 465 8.71 -6.54 31.07
N ASN A 466 8.18 -7.40 31.94
CA ASN A 466 7.26 -8.46 31.54
C ASN A 466 5.83 -7.94 31.48
N LEU A 467 5.21 -8.03 30.30
CA LEU A 467 3.80 -7.71 30.07
C LEU A 467 2.99 -9.01 29.92
N GLU A 468 1.91 -9.13 30.68
CA GLU A 468 0.89 -10.16 30.47
C GLU A 468 -0.39 -9.53 29.91
N THR A 469 -1.03 -10.22 28.95
CA THR A 469 -2.26 -9.75 28.32
C THR A 469 -3.39 -10.75 28.53
N ILE A 470 -4.45 -10.29 29.17
CA ILE A 470 -5.62 -11.11 29.47
C ILE A 470 -6.58 -11.04 28.28
N PRO A 471 -6.84 -12.14 27.56
CA PRO A 471 -7.70 -12.12 26.38
C PRO A 471 -9.18 -11.86 26.72
N ASN A 472 -9.58 -12.00 27.99
CA ASN A 472 -10.92 -11.71 28.48
C ASN A 472 -11.19 -10.19 28.53
N ASN A 473 -12.46 -9.83 28.36
CA ASN A 473 -12.93 -8.44 28.43
C ASN A 473 -13.06 -8.00 29.89
N LEU A 474 -11.99 -7.44 30.45
CA LEU A 474 -12.02 -6.89 31.81
C LEU A 474 -12.56 -5.45 31.86
N PHE A 475 -12.66 -4.77 30.72
CA PHE A 475 -13.18 -3.41 30.63
C PHE A 475 -14.24 -3.33 29.53
N PHE A 476 -15.15 -2.37 29.72
CA PHE A 476 -16.22 -2.04 28.79
C PHE A 476 -16.11 -0.58 28.42
N THR A 477 -16.50 -0.25 27.19
CA THR A 477 -16.45 1.12 26.67
C THR A 477 -17.72 1.48 25.91
N ASN A 478 -18.07 2.76 25.98
CA ASN A 478 -19.13 3.39 25.20
C ASN A 478 -18.60 4.15 23.97
N LYS A 479 -17.29 4.15 23.73
CA LYS A 479 -16.69 4.82 22.57
C LYS A 479 -17.30 4.27 21.27
N PHE A 480 -17.76 5.18 20.40
CA PHE A 480 -18.31 4.84 19.09
C PHE A 480 -17.23 4.51 18.06
N GLU A 481 -16.03 5.03 18.29
CA GLU A 481 -14.84 4.68 17.52
C GLU A 481 -14.19 3.49 18.22
N VAL A 482 -14.09 2.36 17.50
CA VAL A 482 -13.02 1.42 17.81
C VAL A 482 -11.75 2.24 17.73
N ASP A 483 -10.90 2.23 18.76
CA ASP A 483 -9.53 2.75 18.68
C ASP A 483 -8.88 1.97 17.53
N GLY A 484 -9.10 2.49 16.32
CA GLY A 484 -8.84 1.78 15.09
C GLY A 484 -7.35 1.52 15.06
N SER A 485 -6.97 0.39 14.47
CA SER A 485 -5.60 0.08 14.14
C SER A 485 -4.87 1.35 13.72
N SER A 486 -4.04 1.85 14.65
CA SER A 486 -2.77 2.48 14.38
C SER A 486 -2.84 3.63 13.36
N THR A 487 -3.09 4.85 13.84
CA THR A 487 -2.75 6.01 12.99
C THR A 487 -1.26 5.92 12.64
N TYR A 488 -0.87 6.25 11.41
CA TYR A 488 0.52 6.24 10.96
C TYR A 488 1.47 6.98 11.91
N ASN A 489 0.98 8.05 12.53
CA ASN A 489 1.73 8.78 13.55
C ASN A 489 1.98 7.93 14.80
N GLN A 490 1.01 7.16 15.29
CA GLN A 490 1.21 6.22 16.40
C GLN A 490 2.19 5.10 16.02
N GLU A 491 2.10 4.55 14.81
CA GLU A 491 3.02 3.50 14.34
C GLU A 491 4.47 3.97 14.28
N LEU A 492 4.70 5.14 13.68
CA LEU A 492 6.05 5.73 13.60
C LEU A 492 6.65 5.97 14.98
N ARG A 493 5.83 6.39 15.94
CA ARG A 493 6.30 6.65 17.30
C ARG A 493 6.54 5.36 18.07
N VAL A 494 5.69 4.34 17.91
CA VAL A 494 5.96 2.98 18.45
C VAL A 494 7.26 2.42 17.87
N MET A 495 7.50 2.61 16.57
CA MET A 495 8.70 2.14 15.88
C MET A 495 10.00 2.63 16.56
N LYS A 496 10.04 3.87 17.09
CA LYS A 496 11.24 4.44 17.75
C LYS A 496 11.78 3.54 18.87
N TYR A 497 10.90 2.82 19.57
CA TYR A 497 11.29 1.93 20.66
C TYR A 497 11.92 0.62 20.20
N PHE A 498 11.80 0.25 18.92
CA PHE A 498 12.36 -0.97 18.36
C PHE A 498 13.70 -0.76 17.64
N GLU A 499 14.17 0.48 17.52
CA GLU A 499 15.40 0.82 16.80
C GLU A 499 16.60 -0.01 17.26
N ALA A 500 16.76 -0.17 18.57
CA ALA A 500 17.86 -0.92 19.17
C ALA A 500 17.76 -2.45 18.97
N ILE A 501 16.57 -2.98 18.63
CA ILE A 501 16.28 -4.42 18.52
C ILE A 501 16.20 -4.84 17.04
N LEU A 502 15.89 -3.91 16.14
CA LEU A 502 15.83 -4.18 14.71
C LEU A 502 17.24 -4.46 14.16
N PRO A 503 17.42 -5.49 13.32
CA PRO A 503 18.68 -5.70 12.61
C PRO A 503 19.05 -4.42 11.84
N PRO A 504 20.35 -4.07 11.71
CA PRO A 504 20.78 -2.91 10.93
C PRO A 504 20.25 -2.91 9.48
N THR A 505 19.97 -4.09 8.93
CA THR A 505 19.38 -4.31 7.60
C THR A 505 17.87 -4.02 7.51
N MET A 506 17.17 -3.92 8.64
CA MET A 506 15.77 -3.50 8.78
C MET A 506 15.69 -2.17 9.56
N GLY A 507 16.58 -1.22 9.26
CA GLY A 507 16.51 0.11 9.87
C GLY A 507 15.11 0.72 9.78
N LEU A 508 14.80 1.63 10.70
CA LEU A 508 13.52 2.32 10.79
C LEU A 508 13.06 2.91 9.45
N ALA A 509 14.00 3.47 8.67
CA ALA A 509 13.70 4.08 7.38
C ALA A 509 13.10 3.10 6.34
N PRO A 510 13.68 1.91 6.07
CA PRO A 510 13.04 0.88 5.23
C PRO A 510 11.65 0.42 5.70
N LEU A 511 11.45 0.24 7.02
CA LEU A 511 10.17 -0.19 7.59
C LEU A 511 9.11 0.92 7.53
N ALA A 512 9.46 2.13 7.90
CA ALA A 512 8.61 3.33 7.78
C ALA A 512 8.28 3.63 6.31
N THR A 513 9.23 3.48 5.39
CA THR A 513 9.00 3.67 3.94
C THR A 513 8.07 2.60 3.39
N ARG A 514 8.29 1.33 3.75
CA ARG A 514 7.42 0.22 3.33
C ARG A 514 6.02 0.37 3.91
N HIS A 515 5.93 0.77 5.18
CA HIS A 515 4.66 1.01 5.84
C HIS A 515 3.93 2.20 5.19
N PHE A 516 4.59 3.36 5.01
CA PHE A 516 4.06 4.52 4.28
C PHE A 516 3.51 4.14 2.91
N LEU A 517 4.20 3.28 2.15
CA LEU A 517 3.74 2.81 0.83
C LEU A 517 2.49 1.91 0.91
N ILE A 518 2.29 1.18 2.01
CA ILE A 518 1.13 0.30 2.24
C ILE A 518 -0.06 1.11 2.77
N SER A 519 0.14 1.94 3.80
CA SER A 519 -0.90 2.79 4.39
C SER A 519 -1.28 3.96 3.49
N LYS A 520 -0.45 4.37 2.52
CA LYS A 520 -0.83 5.29 1.43
C LYS A 520 -2.10 4.85 0.69
N ASN A 521 -2.46 3.56 0.61
CA ASN A 521 -3.75 3.15 0.02
C ASN A 521 -4.94 3.44 0.94
N VAL A 522 -4.77 3.31 2.26
CA VAL A 522 -5.78 3.67 3.26
C VAL A 522 -5.91 5.19 3.32
N TYR A 523 -4.79 5.91 3.40
CA TYR A 523 -4.74 7.37 3.34
C TYR A 523 -5.17 7.93 1.99
N LEU A 524 -4.96 7.26 0.86
CA LEU A 524 -5.55 7.69 -0.41
C LEU A 524 -7.07 7.54 -0.36
N ASN A 525 -7.61 6.48 0.23
CA ASN A 525 -9.05 6.35 0.41
C ASN A 525 -9.60 7.36 1.43
N GLU A 526 -8.84 7.66 2.49
CA GLU A 526 -9.22 8.63 3.50
C GLU A 526 -9.09 10.07 2.98
N ILE A 527 -8.04 10.39 2.23
CA ILE A 527 -7.87 11.64 1.47
C ILE A 527 -8.91 11.71 0.36
N ILE A 528 -9.29 10.61 -0.31
CA ILE A 528 -10.39 10.61 -1.30
C ILE A 528 -11.72 10.84 -0.61
N ASN A 529 -11.98 10.22 0.55
CA ASN A 529 -13.20 10.40 1.31
C ASN A 529 -13.26 11.79 1.96
N VAL A 530 -12.14 12.30 2.47
CA VAL A 530 -11.97 13.66 3.01
C VAL A 530 -12.00 14.67 1.87
N GLN A 531 -11.48 14.39 0.67
CA GLN A 531 -11.62 15.25 -0.50
C GLN A 531 -13.03 15.20 -1.08
N GLN A 532 -13.74 14.08 -0.98
CA GLN A 532 -15.15 13.96 -1.38
C GLN A 532 -16.06 14.67 -0.37
N ARG A 533 -15.81 14.50 0.93
CA ARG A 533 -16.51 15.18 2.03
C ARG A 533 -16.15 16.66 2.08
N SER A 534 -14.89 17.01 1.83
CA SER A 534 -14.41 18.39 1.62
C SER A 534 -14.99 18.97 0.35
N LYS A 535 -15.16 18.22 -0.75
CA LYS A 535 -15.89 18.70 -1.95
C LYS A 535 -17.39 18.88 -1.70
N GLN A 536 -18.01 18.01 -0.91
CA GLN A 536 -19.41 18.15 -0.51
C GLN A 536 -19.61 19.34 0.42
N LEU A 537 -18.70 19.54 1.38
CA LEU A 537 -18.64 20.70 2.27
C LEU A 537 -18.24 21.96 1.50
N GLN A 538 -17.33 21.89 0.52
CA GLN A 538 -16.99 23.01 -0.38
C GLN A 538 -18.17 23.35 -1.25
N GLN A 539 -18.93 22.39 -1.79
CA GLN A 539 -20.16 22.69 -2.52
C GLN A 539 -21.26 23.29 -1.62
N GLN A 540 -21.22 23.05 -0.31
CA GLN A 540 -22.08 23.68 0.69
C GLN A 540 -21.56 25.06 1.14
N CYS A 541 -20.25 25.26 1.21
CA CYS A 541 -19.56 26.50 1.58
C CYS A 541 -19.40 27.48 0.40
N ASP A 542 -19.25 26.99 -0.83
CA ASP A 542 -19.22 27.76 -2.09
C ASP A 542 -20.61 28.35 -2.39
N LYS A 543 -21.67 27.75 -1.82
CA LYS A 543 -23.01 28.36 -1.72
C LYS A 543 -23.10 29.48 -0.67
N GLY A 544 -22.07 29.67 0.15
CA GLY A 544 -21.99 30.63 1.25
C GLY A 544 -20.67 31.43 1.27
N LYS A 545 -20.35 32.13 0.16
CA LYS A 545 -19.45 33.30 0.04
C LYS A 545 -18.04 33.25 0.70
N GLY A 546 -17.00 33.16 -0.15
CA GLY A 546 -15.97 34.21 -0.33
C GLY A 546 -14.73 34.31 0.59
N GLY A 547 -13.53 34.16 0.00
CA GLY A 547 -12.31 34.93 0.33
C GLY A 547 -11.12 34.20 1.00
N ILE A 548 -10.01 34.00 0.23
CA ILE A 548 -8.56 34.32 0.47
C ILE A 548 -7.95 33.94 1.87
N LYS A 549 -6.74 33.38 2.11
CA LYS A 549 -5.44 33.12 1.41
C LYS A 549 -4.63 32.06 2.20
N GLU A 550 -3.49 31.70 1.61
CA GLU A 550 -2.51 30.64 1.83
C GLU A 550 -1.36 31.01 2.82
N ILE A 551 -0.60 29.99 3.30
CA ILE A 551 0.89 29.91 3.48
C ILE A 551 1.48 29.51 4.88
N SER A 552 2.38 28.51 4.80
CA SER A 552 3.66 28.26 5.52
C SER A 552 3.80 27.26 6.67
N SER A 553 4.80 26.39 6.45
CA SER A 553 5.56 25.46 7.30
C SER A 553 6.70 26.13 8.07
N ASP A 554 7.28 25.43 9.06
CA ASP A 554 8.71 25.50 9.41
C ASP A 554 9.20 24.15 10.02
N ILE A 555 10.46 23.79 9.74
CA ILE A 555 11.19 22.60 10.21
C ILE A 555 12.54 23.06 10.76
N ILE A 556 13.06 22.38 11.80
CA ILE A 556 14.47 22.45 12.23
C ILE A 556 15.08 21.04 12.27
N SER A 557 16.32 20.95 11.78
CA SER A 557 17.22 19.79 11.65
C SER A 557 18.07 19.52 12.88
N LEU A 558 18.63 18.30 13.03
CA LEU A 558 19.95 18.08 13.65
C LEU A 558 20.66 16.86 13.03
N GLU A 559 21.97 17.04 12.86
CA GLU A 559 22.98 16.14 12.32
C GLU A 559 23.44 15.12 13.38
N ASP A 560 23.74 13.89 12.95
CA ASP A 560 25.00 13.17 13.20
C ASP A 560 24.83 11.69 12.83
N MET A 561 25.27 11.36 11.61
CA MET A 561 25.50 9.99 11.15
C MET A 561 26.96 9.63 11.38
N GLU A 562 27.25 8.37 11.70
CA GLU A 562 28.04 7.48 10.84
C GLU A 562 28.35 6.13 11.53
N SER A 563 28.04 5.02 10.86
CA SER A 563 29.05 4.06 10.35
C SER A 563 28.39 2.73 9.91
N THR A 564 29.11 2.03 9.03
CA THR A 564 28.65 1.17 7.93
C THR A 564 28.79 -0.34 8.14
N THR A 565 27.97 -1.15 7.45
CA THR A 565 28.40 -2.36 6.70
C THR A 565 27.39 -2.73 5.57
N PRO A 566 27.79 -3.29 4.39
CA PRO A 566 26.91 -3.53 3.24
C PRO A 566 26.08 -4.84 3.32
N ASN A 567 24.90 -4.87 2.69
CA ASN A 567 23.86 -5.91 2.77
C ASN A 567 23.93 -6.95 1.58
N PRO A 568 23.85 -8.27 1.84
CA PRO A 568 23.97 -9.33 0.82
C PRO A 568 22.87 -9.42 -0.26
N MET A 569 21.73 -8.72 -0.14
CA MET A 569 20.70 -8.70 -1.22
C MET A 569 21.15 -7.98 -2.51
N MET A 570 22.18 -7.11 -2.43
CA MET A 570 22.72 -6.42 -3.60
C MET A 570 23.52 -7.37 -4.52
N GLU A 571 24.22 -8.35 -3.95
CA GLU A 571 25.13 -9.24 -4.70
C GLU A 571 24.43 -10.03 -5.81
N SER A 572 23.14 -10.36 -5.66
CA SER A 572 22.40 -11.16 -6.66
C SER A 572 21.94 -10.38 -7.89
N ARG A 573 22.16 -9.06 -7.94
CA ARG A 573 21.67 -8.15 -9.01
C ARG A 573 22.77 -7.27 -9.59
N ASP A 574 24.02 -7.44 -9.14
CA ASP A 574 25.14 -6.62 -9.58
C ASP A 574 25.49 -6.84 -11.06
N HIS A 575 25.14 -7.99 -11.63
CA HIS A 575 25.28 -8.27 -13.06
C HIS A 575 24.30 -7.49 -13.94
N ILE A 576 23.25 -6.88 -13.37
CA ILE A 576 22.20 -6.19 -14.14
C ILE A 576 22.63 -4.76 -14.43
N GLY A 577 22.71 -4.44 -15.72
CA GLY A 577 22.98 -3.09 -16.22
C GLY A 577 21.75 -2.18 -16.15
N LEU A 578 21.98 -0.87 -16.11
CA LEU A 578 20.93 0.14 -16.18
C LEU A 578 20.79 0.69 -17.60
N LEU A 579 19.56 0.82 -18.08
CA LEU A 579 19.20 1.32 -19.40
C LEU A 579 18.27 2.53 -19.29
N PHE A 580 18.61 3.63 -19.94
CA PHE A 580 17.77 4.82 -19.98
C PHE A 580 17.39 5.15 -21.43
N VAL A 581 16.09 5.20 -21.69
CA VAL A 581 15.57 5.63 -22.99
C VAL A 581 15.20 7.11 -22.91
N ARG A 582 15.84 7.90 -23.77
CA ARG A 582 15.75 9.37 -23.82
C ARG A 582 15.40 9.83 -25.24
N GLY A 583 15.18 11.12 -25.39
CA GLY A 583 14.85 11.76 -26.66
C GLY A 583 13.71 12.76 -26.52
N HIS A 584 13.62 13.69 -27.48
CA HIS A 584 12.61 14.73 -27.47
C HIS A 584 11.20 14.12 -27.43
N GLU A 585 10.28 14.76 -26.72
CA GLU A 585 8.86 14.40 -26.79
C GLU A 585 8.38 14.35 -28.24
N LYS A 586 7.46 13.43 -28.52
CA LYS A 586 6.93 13.15 -29.87
C LYS A 586 7.94 12.59 -30.89
N SER A 587 9.15 12.21 -30.46
CA SER A 587 10.15 11.53 -31.31
C SER A 587 9.98 10.01 -31.39
N GLY A 588 8.92 9.43 -30.82
CA GLY A 588 8.69 7.98 -30.83
C GLY A 588 9.25 7.22 -29.62
N THR A 589 9.61 7.90 -28.54
CA THR A 589 10.16 7.27 -27.31
C THR A 589 9.28 6.16 -26.72
N SER A 590 7.94 6.30 -26.78
CA SER A 590 7.01 5.23 -26.35
C SER A 590 7.00 4.03 -27.28
N TRP A 591 7.21 4.24 -28.58
CA TRP A 591 7.32 3.14 -29.55
C TRP A 591 8.65 2.42 -29.38
N LEU A 592 9.75 3.16 -29.25
CA LEU A 592 11.07 2.62 -28.97
C LEU A 592 11.09 1.75 -27.70
N LYS A 593 10.46 2.22 -26.61
CA LYS A 593 10.31 1.42 -25.38
C LYS A 593 9.65 0.06 -25.65
N LYS A 594 8.59 0.02 -26.45
CA LYS A 594 7.88 -1.22 -26.79
C LYS A 594 8.76 -2.15 -27.62
N VAL A 595 9.49 -1.61 -28.60
CA VAL A 595 10.43 -2.38 -29.42
C VAL A 595 11.51 -3.01 -28.54
N LEU A 596 12.15 -2.23 -27.65
CA LEU A 596 13.20 -2.74 -26.75
C LEU A 596 12.69 -3.83 -25.79
N ASN A 597 11.46 -3.71 -25.29
CA ASN A 597 10.86 -4.70 -24.38
C ASN A 597 10.49 -6.04 -25.05
N LEU A 598 10.61 -6.19 -26.38
CA LEU A 598 10.44 -7.49 -27.05
C LEU A 598 11.60 -8.45 -26.75
N HIS A 599 12.75 -7.94 -26.29
CA HIS A 599 13.83 -8.80 -25.87
C HIS A 599 13.62 -9.31 -24.44
N PRO A 600 13.63 -10.64 -24.20
CA PRO A 600 13.31 -11.22 -22.88
C PRO A 600 14.29 -10.87 -21.75
N ARG A 601 15.41 -10.23 -22.06
CA ARG A 601 16.48 -9.85 -21.11
C ARG A 601 16.46 -8.37 -20.75
N ILE A 602 15.52 -7.61 -21.32
CA ILE A 602 15.33 -6.19 -21.07
C ILE A 602 14.03 -6.00 -20.30
N LEU A 603 14.08 -5.23 -19.21
CA LEU A 603 12.90 -4.83 -18.45
C LEU A 603 12.86 -3.30 -18.29
N LEU A 604 12.06 -2.63 -19.12
CA LEU A 604 11.79 -1.20 -18.96
C LEU A 604 10.52 -0.97 -18.11
N ALA A 605 10.63 -0.07 -17.13
CA ALA A 605 9.56 0.33 -16.24
C ALA A 605 8.31 0.81 -17.01
N GLN A 606 7.12 0.50 -16.48
CA GLN A 606 5.86 0.76 -17.19
C GLN A 606 5.53 2.25 -17.30
N GLN A 607 5.86 3.04 -16.29
CA GLN A 607 5.63 4.49 -16.26
C GLN A 607 6.95 5.26 -16.29
N GLU A 608 6.85 6.55 -16.59
CA GLU A 608 7.97 7.50 -16.61
C GLU A 608 8.30 7.94 -15.17
N PHE A 609 9.58 8.18 -14.88
CA PHE A 609 10.02 8.57 -13.54
C PHE A 609 10.29 10.07 -13.38
N HIS A 610 10.56 10.80 -14.47
CA HIS A 610 10.87 12.24 -14.42
C HIS A 610 11.98 12.63 -13.43
N PHE A 611 13.09 11.87 -13.45
CA PHE A 611 14.25 12.07 -12.57
C PHE A 611 14.84 13.49 -12.57
N HIS A 612 14.71 14.22 -13.67
CA HIS A 612 15.11 15.61 -13.79
C HIS A 612 14.45 16.54 -12.76
N LEU A 613 13.23 16.25 -12.28
CA LEU A 613 12.60 17.07 -11.24
C LEU A 613 13.36 17.00 -9.91
N LEU A 614 13.92 15.83 -9.62
CA LEU A 614 14.79 15.64 -8.46
C LEU A 614 16.17 16.22 -8.72
N GLU A 615 16.71 16.09 -9.94
CA GLU A 615 17.98 16.74 -10.32
C GLU A 615 17.89 18.26 -10.13
N ASP A 616 16.84 18.90 -10.66
CA ASP A 616 16.62 20.34 -10.51
C ASP A 616 16.53 20.75 -9.03
N ALA A 617 15.88 19.93 -8.20
CA ALA A 617 15.78 20.18 -6.77
C ALA A 617 17.15 20.01 -6.08
N LEU A 618 17.93 19.00 -6.47
CA LEU A 618 19.26 18.74 -5.95
C LEU A 618 20.27 19.80 -6.40
N ASP A 619 20.18 20.28 -7.63
CA ASP A 619 21.03 21.35 -8.14
C ASP A 619 20.73 22.66 -7.41
N LYS A 620 19.46 22.98 -7.15
CA LYS A 620 19.08 24.12 -6.30
C LYS A 620 19.56 23.94 -4.86
N PHE A 621 19.46 22.73 -4.32
CA PHE A 621 19.94 22.40 -2.98
C PHE A 621 21.46 22.51 -2.89
N THR A 622 22.19 22.13 -3.94
CA THR A 622 23.67 22.14 -4.01
C THR A 622 24.25 23.34 -4.76
N ASP A 623 23.48 24.43 -4.89
CA ASP A 623 23.93 25.66 -5.53
C ASP A 623 25.01 26.38 -4.69
N SER A 624 25.98 26.96 -5.39
CA SER A 624 27.22 27.61 -4.95
C SER A 624 27.13 28.56 -3.75
N HIS A 625 25.93 29.05 -3.41
CA HIS A 625 25.68 29.96 -2.30
C HIS A 625 25.37 29.25 -0.97
N TRP A 626 25.10 27.93 -0.99
CA TRP A 626 24.64 27.15 0.16
C TRP A 626 25.71 26.25 0.78
N ALA A 627 25.51 25.85 2.05
CA ALA A 627 26.39 24.90 2.73
C ALA A 627 26.45 23.54 2.00
N ALA A 628 25.32 23.09 1.43
CA ALA A 628 25.21 21.84 0.70
C ALA A 628 26.02 21.79 -0.61
N ALA A 629 26.50 22.92 -1.13
CA ALA A 629 27.42 22.97 -2.28
C ALA A 629 28.88 22.64 -1.92
N ARG A 630 29.20 22.55 -0.61
CA ARG A 630 30.54 22.25 -0.12
C ARG A 630 30.71 20.75 0.10
N GLU A 631 31.95 20.30 0.07
CA GLU A 631 32.28 18.95 0.54
C GLU A 631 32.09 18.85 2.07
N PRO A 632 31.64 17.69 2.60
CA PRO A 632 31.31 16.44 1.91
C PRO A 632 29.87 16.37 1.36
N TYR A 633 29.04 17.40 1.61
CA TYR A 633 27.59 17.39 1.38
C TYR A 633 27.21 17.20 -0.09
N ILE A 634 27.89 17.89 -1.00
CA ILE A 634 27.61 17.78 -2.44
C ILE A 634 27.89 16.36 -2.95
N SER A 635 29.00 15.75 -2.50
CA SER A 635 29.38 14.39 -2.89
C SER A 635 28.46 13.34 -2.27
N LEU A 636 28.09 13.48 -0.99
CA LEU A 636 27.13 12.60 -0.32
C LEU A 636 25.75 12.67 -0.98
N THR A 637 25.25 13.87 -1.27
CA THR A 637 23.97 14.10 -1.96
C THR A 637 23.95 13.43 -3.32
N ARG A 638 25.00 13.62 -4.13
CA ARG A 638 25.12 12.98 -5.45
C ARG A 638 25.23 11.45 -5.35
N LYS A 639 25.98 10.93 -4.38
CA LYS A 639 26.13 9.49 -4.14
C LYS A 639 24.80 8.86 -3.72
N TRP A 640 24.09 9.49 -2.79
CA TRP A 640 22.74 9.09 -2.38
C TRP A 640 21.79 9.07 -3.56
N TYR A 641 21.76 10.14 -4.36
CA TYR A 641 20.87 10.24 -5.51
C TYR A 641 21.11 9.13 -6.54
N ARG A 642 22.38 8.84 -6.87
CA ARG A 642 22.73 7.73 -7.78
C ARG A 642 22.28 6.37 -7.23
N SER A 643 22.48 6.14 -5.93
CA SER A 643 22.03 4.91 -5.26
C SER A 643 20.50 4.79 -5.27
N PHE A 644 19.80 5.89 -4.99
CA PHE A 644 18.35 5.99 -5.05
C PHE A 644 17.82 5.61 -6.43
N VAL A 645 18.34 6.25 -7.50
CA VAL A 645 17.92 5.97 -8.88
C VAL A 645 18.17 4.49 -9.24
N ARG A 646 19.36 3.94 -8.93
CA ARG A 646 19.68 2.53 -9.19
C ARG A 646 18.69 1.57 -8.48
N ASN A 647 18.47 1.78 -7.18
CA ASN A 647 17.61 0.91 -6.38
C ASN A 647 16.14 1.02 -6.82
N LEU A 648 15.69 2.22 -7.15
CA LEU A 648 14.33 2.45 -7.64
C LEU A 648 14.08 1.72 -8.96
N VAL A 649 15.01 1.85 -9.92
CA VAL A 649 14.89 1.15 -11.21
C VAL A 649 14.96 -0.37 -11.04
N LEU A 650 15.84 -0.88 -10.17
CA LEU A 650 15.96 -2.32 -9.87
C LEU A 650 14.76 -2.89 -9.09
N SER A 651 13.91 -2.06 -8.50
CA SER A 651 12.75 -2.53 -7.71
C SER A 651 11.75 -3.34 -8.55
N GLY A 652 11.73 -3.13 -9.87
CA GLY A 652 10.90 -3.91 -10.80
C GLY A 652 11.40 -5.34 -11.04
N VAL A 653 12.62 -5.69 -10.61
CA VAL A 653 13.21 -7.02 -10.81
C VAL A 653 13.04 -7.86 -9.54
N SER A 654 12.32 -8.97 -9.65
CA SER A 654 12.23 -9.95 -8.55
C SER A 654 13.50 -10.82 -8.49
N PRO A 655 13.85 -11.41 -7.34
CA PRO A 655 14.98 -12.36 -7.27
C PRO A 655 14.85 -13.54 -8.24
N ALA A 656 13.61 -13.99 -8.52
CA ALA A 656 13.36 -15.09 -9.46
C ALA A 656 13.60 -14.70 -10.93
N THR A 657 13.40 -13.43 -11.28
CA THR A 657 13.61 -12.92 -12.65
C THR A 657 15.01 -12.36 -12.85
N ALA A 658 15.74 -12.02 -11.77
CA ALA A 658 17.08 -11.42 -11.83
C ALA A 658 18.10 -12.21 -12.69
N PRO A 659 18.17 -13.56 -12.66
CA PRO A 659 19.08 -14.31 -13.52
C PRO A 659 18.77 -14.22 -15.02
N LEU A 660 17.54 -13.86 -15.38
CA LEU A 660 17.05 -13.78 -16.76
C LEU A 660 17.17 -12.38 -17.35
N ILE A 661 17.33 -11.35 -16.51
CA ILE A 661 17.39 -9.95 -16.92
C ILE A 661 18.85 -9.51 -16.95
N SER A 662 19.26 -8.90 -18.06
CA SER A 662 20.57 -8.29 -18.22
C SER A 662 20.51 -6.76 -18.12
N TRP A 663 19.38 -6.17 -18.51
CA TRP A 663 19.18 -4.72 -18.49
C TRP A 663 17.83 -4.36 -17.88
N VAL A 664 17.84 -3.47 -16.89
CA VAL A 664 16.64 -2.84 -16.34
C VAL A 664 16.68 -1.35 -16.60
N GLY A 665 15.53 -0.72 -16.80
CA GLY A 665 15.56 0.67 -17.20
C GLY A 665 14.24 1.41 -17.13
N GLU A 666 14.26 2.62 -17.64
CA GLU A 666 13.06 3.44 -17.79
C GLU A 666 13.12 4.30 -19.05
N LYS A 667 11.96 4.77 -19.46
CA LYS A 667 11.81 5.75 -20.54
C LYS A 667 11.16 7.00 -19.96
N THR A 668 11.82 8.13 -20.14
CA THR A 668 11.27 9.47 -19.88
C THR A 668 11.72 10.37 -21.03
N PRO A 669 10.82 11.09 -21.74
CA PRO A 669 11.16 12.06 -22.78
C PRO A 669 11.87 13.30 -22.20
N SER A 670 13.09 13.13 -21.71
CA SER A 670 13.95 14.19 -21.12
C SER A 670 15.26 14.33 -21.91
N PRO A 671 15.97 15.46 -21.76
CA PRO A 671 17.32 15.63 -22.32
C PRO A 671 18.25 14.49 -21.89
N LEU A 672 19.30 14.27 -22.65
CA LEU A 672 20.36 13.33 -22.28
C LEU A 672 21.12 13.88 -21.06
N SER A 673 20.82 13.34 -19.89
CA SER A 673 21.53 13.63 -18.64
C SER A 673 22.08 12.31 -18.05
N PRO A 674 23.36 11.99 -18.25
CA PRO A 674 24.00 10.79 -17.69
C PRO A 674 24.15 10.85 -16.17
N LEU A 675 23.29 10.13 -15.44
CA LEU A 675 23.21 10.18 -13.98
C LEU A 675 24.14 9.17 -13.30
N ILE A 676 24.14 7.95 -13.84
CA ILE A 676 24.78 6.78 -13.23
C ILE A 676 25.91 6.30 -14.14
N SER A 677 27.12 6.23 -13.57
CA SER A 677 28.26 5.66 -14.28
C SER A 677 28.03 4.18 -14.57
N GLY A 678 28.38 3.74 -15.78
CA GLY A 678 28.19 2.37 -16.26
C GLY A 678 26.79 2.08 -16.82
N ALA A 679 25.84 3.01 -16.73
CA ALA A 679 24.55 2.89 -17.41
C ALA A 679 24.72 3.00 -18.94
N ARG A 680 23.71 2.50 -19.68
CA ARG A 680 23.59 2.67 -21.13
C ARG A 680 22.38 3.55 -21.45
N TYR A 681 22.52 4.37 -22.48
CA TYR A 681 21.48 5.28 -22.92
C TYR A 681 21.14 4.99 -24.38
N ILE A 682 19.85 4.95 -24.69
CA ILE A 682 19.37 4.93 -26.08
C ILE A 682 18.56 6.22 -26.29
N VAL A 683 19.02 7.04 -27.22
CA VAL A 683 18.45 8.36 -27.50
C VAL A 683 17.79 8.33 -28.86
N ILE A 684 16.47 8.50 -28.91
CA ILE A 684 15.76 8.61 -30.19
C ILE A 684 15.71 10.05 -30.68
N MET A 685 16.18 10.25 -31.90
CA MET A 685 16.11 11.52 -32.63
C MET A 685 15.09 11.42 -33.76
N ARG A 686 14.37 12.51 -34.02
CA ARG A 686 13.36 12.60 -35.08
C ARG A 686 13.44 13.98 -35.74
N ASP A 687 13.08 14.05 -37.02
CA ASP A 687 12.93 15.31 -37.75
C ASP A 687 12.09 16.31 -36.95
N GLY A 688 12.68 17.46 -36.61
CA GLY A 688 12.05 18.49 -35.79
C GLY A 688 10.75 19.02 -36.39
N ARG A 689 10.63 19.03 -37.72
CA ARG A 689 9.42 19.49 -38.41
C ARG A 689 8.24 18.56 -38.11
N ASP A 690 8.49 17.25 -38.11
CA ASP A 690 7.49 16.24 -37.74
C ASP A 690 7.19 16.23 -36.23
N VAL A 691 8.20 16.49 -35.39
CA VAL A 691 8.03 16.64 -33.94
C VAL A 691 7.04 17.78 -33.64
N LEU A 692 7.23 18.95 -34.26
CA LEU A 692 6.33 20.11 -34.11
C LEU A 692 4.90 19.75 -34.50
N VAL A 693 4.71 19.20 -35.69
CA VAL A 693 3.39 18.79 -36.19
C VAL A 693 2.75 17.76 -35.25
N SER A 694 3.52 16.81 -34.73
CA SER A 694 3.02 15.83 -33.78
C SER A 694 2.69 16.41 -32.40
N LEU A 695 3.39 17.44 -31.95
CA LEU A 695 3.15 18.11 -30.67
C LEU A 695 1.87 18.94 -30.73
N PHE A 696 1.72 19.77 -31.76
CA PHE A 696 0.53 20.59 -31.96
C PHE A 696 -0.73 19.74 -32.06
N TRP A 697 -0.69 18.63 -32.81
CA TRP A 697 -1.79 17.68 -32.86
C TRP A 697 -2.10 17.01 -31.51
N HIS A 698 -1.09 16.76 -30.67
CA HIS A 698 -1.32 16.22 -29.34
C HIS A 698 -2.15 17.19 -28.50
N TYR A 699 -1.81 18.48 -28.54
CA TYR A 699 -2.52 19.51 -27.78
C TYR A 699 -3.88 19.89 -28.34
N VAL A 700 -4.08 19.87 -29.66
CA VAL A 700 -5.43 19.98 -30.25
C VAL A 700 -6.37 18.92 -29.68
N ARG A 701 -5.90 17.66 -29.54
CA ARG A 701 -6.71 16.58 -28.92
C ARG A 701 -7.02 16.83 -27.45
N LEU A 702 -6.10 17.46 -26.72
CA LEU A 702 -6.28 17.84 -25.31
C LEU A 702 -7.14 19.11 -25.13
N GLY A 703 -7.64 19.72 -26.21
CA GLY A 703 -8.48 20.91 -26.16
C GLY A 703 -7.73 22.23 -26.36
N GLY A 704 -6.46 22.18 -26.76
CA GLY A 704 -5.64 23.34 -27.13
C GLY A 704 -4.97 24.06 -25.96
N PHE A 705 -5.15 23.58 -24.73
CA PHE A 705 -4.60 24.19 -23.51
C PHE A 705 -3.09 23.95 -23.39
N GLU A 706 -2.32 25.00 -23.08
CA GLU A 706 -1.06 25.01 -22.31
C GLU A 706 -0.27 26.34 -22.50
N ASN A 707 0.61 26.66 -21.56
CA ASN A 707 1.42 27.88 -21.53
C ASN A 707 2.83 27.71 -22.14
N TRP A 708 3.00 26.93 -23.22
CA TRP A 708 4.34 26.71 -23.82
C TRP A 708 5.01 27.98 -24.31
N CYS A 709 4.24 28.99 -24.72
CA CYS A 709 4.78 30.12 -25.50
C CYS A 709 5.22 31.31 -24.63
N GLY A 710 5.12 31.21 -23.30
CA GLY A 710 5.34 32.33 -22.37
C GLY A 710 4.30 33.46 -22.49
N GLY A 711 4.15 34.27 -21.44
CA GLY A 711 3.16 35.38 -21.38
C GLY A 711 1.72 34.95 -21.07
N GLN A 712 0.74 35.86 -21.18
CA GLN A 712 -0.68 35.60 -20.86
C GLN A 712 -1.41 34.65 -21.85
N SER A 713 -0.70 34.04 -22.80
CA SER A 713 -1.30 33.23 -23.86
C SER A 713 -1.45 31.77 -23.43
N LYS A 714 -2.68 31.37 -23.07
CA LYS A 714 -3.00 30.03 -22.52
C LYS A 714 -3.12 28.89 -23.53
N TYR A 715 -2.99 29.16 -24.83
CA TYR A 715 -3.34 28.20 -25.88
C TYR A 715 -2.25 28.07 -26.95
N LEU A 716 -1.79 26.85 -27.22
CA LEU A 716 -0.79 26.55 -28.25
C LEU A 716 -1.35 26.76 -29.67
N VAL A 717 -2.63 26.43 -29.85
CA VAL A 717 -3.41 26.61 -31.10
C VAL A 717 -4.57 27.54 -30.81
N ASP A 718 -4.96 28.37 -31.79
CA ASP A 718 -6.10 29.27 -31.62
C ASP A 718 -7.37 28.49 -31.22
N PRO A 719 -8.04 28.85 -30.11
CA PRO A 719 -9.27 28.19 -29.67
C PRO A 719 -10.37 28.13 -30.73
N VAL A 720 -10.43 29.11 -31.65
CA VAL A 720 -11.39 29.11 -32.78
C VAL A 720 -11.14 27.91 -33.69
N TYR A 721 -9.88 27.61 -34.02
CA TYR A 721 -9.51 26.48 -34.88
C TYR A 721 -9.71 25.14 -34.15
N VAL A 722 -9.41 25.10 -32.84
CA VAL A 722 -9.65 23.91 -32.00
C VAL A 722 -11.15 23.60 -31.92
N ASN A 723 -12.00 24.62 -31.79
CA ASN A 723 -13.45 24.45 -31.83
C ASN A 723 -13.92 24.01 -33.22
N GLY A 724 -13.34 24.56 -34.29
CA GLY A 724 -13.55 24.07 -35.67
C GLY A 724 -13.25 22.57 -35.82
N TYR A 725 -12.15 22.10 -35.24
CA TYR A 725 -11.82 20.67 -35.21
C TYR A 725 -12.79 19.82 -34.37
N LYS A 726 -13.29 20.34 -33.25
CA LYS A 726 -14.33 19.65 -32.45
C LYS A 726 -15.63 19.47 -33.25
N SER A 727 -15.95 20.40 -34.15
CA SER A 727 -17.12 20.34 -35.02
C SER A 727 -16.88 19.51 -36.29
N ASP A 728 -15.68 19.53 -36.84
CA ASP A 728 -15.28 18.78 -38.03
C ASP A 728 -13.89 18.12 -37.81
N PRO A 729 -13.83 16.79 -37.59
CA PRO A 729 -12.56 16.08 -37.43
C PRO A 729 -11.60 16.19 -38.63
N LEU A 730 -12.08 16.65 -39.81
CA LEU A 730 -11.28 16.90 -41.00
C LEU A 730 -10.83 18.37 -41.12
N TYR A 731 -11.14 19.24 -40.16
CA TYR A 731 -10.87 20.69 -40.21
C TYR A 731 -9.42 21.01 -40.58
N PHE A 732 -8.44 20.49 -39.85
CA PHE A 732 -7.02 20.74 -40.13
C PHE A 732 -6.49 19.98 -41.35
N LYS A 733 -7.25 19.06 -41.95
CA LYS A 733 -6.92 18.54 -43.30
C LYS A 733 -7.36 19.50 -44.40
N LYS A 734 -8.49 20.20 -44.18
CA LYS A 734 -9.00 21.24 -45.09
C LYS A 734 -8.22 22.55 -44.94
N HIS A 735 -7.76 22.85 -43.72
CA HIS A 735 -7.03 24.07 -43.37
C HIS A 735 -5.69 23.77 -42.67
N PRO A 736 -4.74 23.10 -43.35
CA PRO A 736 -3.50 22.64 -42.72
C PRO A 736 -2.64 23.74 -42.09
N GLY A 737 -2.55 24.92 -42.75
CA GLY A 737 -1.75 26.03 -42.25
C GLY A 737 -2.22 26.61 -40.92
N GLN A 738 -3.51 26.45 -40.56
CA GLN A 738 -4.10 26.95 -39.33
C GLN A 738 -3.64 26.19 -38.08
N LEU A 739 -3.13 24.97 -38.23
CA LEU A 739 -2.61 24.19 -37.10
C LEU A 739 -1.41 24.89 -36.44
N LEU A 740 -0.56 25.51 -37.26
CA LEU A 740 0.76 26.04 -36.89
C LEU A 740 0.83 27.56 -37.04
N ASP A 741 -0.33 28.24 -37.16
CA ASP A 741 -0.43 29.65 -37.58
C ASP A 741 0.12 30.63 -36.53
N LYS A 742 0.10 30.23 -35.26
CA LYS A 742 0.53 31.07 -34.15
C LYS A 742 2.05 31.16 -34.05
N GLU A 743 2.63 32.14 -34.74
CA GLU A 743 4.08 32.32 -34.91
C GLU A 743 4.88 32.22 -33.60
N VAL A 744 4.47 32.96 -32.55
CA VAL A 744 5.18 32.98 -31.25
C VAL A 744 5.31 31.57 -30.67
N CYS A 745 4.23 30.78 -30.73
CA CYS A 745 4.21 29.41 -30.24
C CYS A 745 5.02 28.47 -31.13
N PHE A 746 4.88 28.60 -32.44
CA PHE A 746 5.64 27.81 -33.40
C PHE A 746 7.15 28.00 -33.21
N ARG A 747 7.62 29.25 -33.16
CA ARG A 747 9.04 29.58 -32.97
C ARG A 747 9.56 29.10 -31.63
N HIS A 748 8.79 29.26 -30.55
CA HIS A 748 9.19 28.76 -29.23
C HIS A 748 9.43 27.25 -29.24
N VAL A 749 8.50 26.47 -29.80
CA VAL A 749 8.64 25.00 -29.88
C VAL A 749 9.78 24.60 -30.81
N ALA A 750 9.94 25.27 -31.97
CA ALA A 750 11.05 25.04 -32.90
C ALA A 750 12.40 25.27 -32.21
N LYS A 751 12.54 26.38 -31.50
CA LYS A 751 13.74 26.76 -30.76
C LYS A 751 14.03 25.79 -29.60
N SER A 752 13.00 25.35 -28.88
CA SER A 752 13.12 24.37 -27.80
C SER A 752 13.64 23.02 -28.33
N TRP A 753 13.04 22.52 -29.41
CA TRP A 753 13.53 21.32 -30.08
C TRP A 753 14.98 21.47 -30.55
N ALA A 754 15.30 22.60 -31.20
CA ALA A 754 16.63 22.85 -31.72
C ALA A 754 17.71 22.94 -30.63
N THR A 755 17.37 23.55 -29.50
CA THR A 755 18.25 23.66 -28.34
C THR A 755 18.56 22.27 -27.79
N ARG A 756 17.50 21.49 -27.52
CA ARG A 756 17.64 20.15 -26.96
C ARG A 756 18.38 19.18 -27.89
N ALA A 757 18.07 19.21 -29.18
CA ALA A 757 18.74 18.36 -30.16
C ALA A 757 20.24 18.70 -30.28
N ARG A 758 20.60 19.98 -30.19
CA ARG A 758 21.99 20.43 -30.19
C ARG A 758 22.74 20.00 -28.94
N GLU A 759 22.14 20.17 -27.77
CA GLU A 759 22.74 19.76 -26.48
C GLU A 759 22.94 18.24 -26.42
N ASP A 760 21.93 17.46 -26.80
CA ASP A 760 22.03 16.00 -26.84
C ASP A 760 23.13 15.56 -27.83
N PHE A 761 23.21 16.17 -29.01
CA PHE A 761 24.22 15.85 -30.03
C PHE A 761 25.64 16.18 -29.55
N GLN A 762 25.87 17.39 -29.02
CA GLN A 762 27.16 17.82 -28.48
C GLN A 762 27.61 16.94 -27.31
N LEU A 763 26.70 16.56 -26.42
CA LEU A 763 27.02 15.68 -25.31
C LEU A 763 27.43 14.29 -25.80
N VAL A 764 26.76 13.74 -26.82
CA VAL A 764 27.16 12.45 -27.41
C VAL A 764 28.54 12.53 -28.07
N GLU A 765 28.84 13.58 -28.82
CA GLU A 765 30.18 13.80 -29.39
C GLU A 765 31.24 13.86 -28.29
N SER A 766 31.00 14.66 -27.25
CA SER A 766 31.94 14.80 -26.12
C SER A 766 32.19 13.47 -25.39
N LEU A 767 31.17 12.62 -25.24
CA LEU A 767 31.31 11.29 -24.65
C LEU A 767 32.07 10.33 -25.58
N GLY A 768 31.92 10.47 -26.90
CA GLY A 768 32.62 9.66 -27.90
C GLY A 768 34.12 9.95 -27.96
N GLU A 769 34.54 11.19 -27.70
CA GLU A 769 35.96 11.59 -27.67
C GLU A 769 36.71 11.15 -26.39
N MET A 770 35.98 10.83 -25.32
CA MET A 770 36.58 10.38 -24.07
C MET A 770 37.14 8.96 -24.19
N LYS A 771 38.38 8.75 -23.72
CA LYS A 771 39.02 7.42 -23.70
C LYS A 771 38.26 6.40 -22.84
N ASN A 772 37.67 6.84 -21.73
CA ASN A 772 36.87 6.04 -20.80
C ASN A 772 35.62 6.83 -20.40
N PRO A 773 34.58 6.86 -21.26
CA PRO A 773 33.39 7.63 -20.96
C PRO A 773 32.64 7.01 -19.78
N PRO A 774 32.04 7.84 -18.89
CA PRO A 774 31.32 7.35 -17.72
C PRO A 774 30.05 6.58 -18.08
N THR A 775 29.55 6.72 -19.31
CA THR A 775 28.33 6.09 -19.84
C THR A 775 28.51 5.77 -21.33
N LYS A 776 27.68 4.88 -21.88
CA LYS A 776 27.61 4.64 -23.33
C LYS A 776 26.26 5.06 -23.87
N VAL A 777 26.27 5.70 -25.04
CA VAL A 777 25.05 6.21 -25.69
C VAL A 777 24.94 5.63 -27.10
N HIS A 778 23.73 5.24 -27.49
CA HIS A 778 23.39 4.85 -28.86
C HIS A 778 22.27 5.75 -29.37
N ILE A 779 22.52 6.45 -30.48
CA ILE A 779 21.52 7.30 -31.14
C ILE A 779 20.73 6.43 -32.11
N VAL A 780 19.41 6.58 -32.10
CA VAL A 780 18.49 5.91 -33.02
C VAL A 780 17.70 6.99 -33.75
N ARG A 781 17.69 6.98 -35.09
CA ARG A 781 16.78 7.84 -35.84
C ARG A 781 15.41 7.18 -35.94
N TYR A 782 14.37 7.94 -35.65
CA TYR A 782 12.98 7.52 -35.82
C TYR A 782 12.71 7.02 -37.25
N GLU A 783 13.30 7.71 -38.23
CA GLU A 783 13.13 7.41 -39.65
C GLU A 783 13.79 6.09 -40.05
N GLU A 784 14.93 5.74 -39.46
CA GLU A 784 15.63 4.46 -39.67
C GLU A 784 14.87 3.32 -39.00
N LEU A 785 14.46 3.51 -37.73
CA LEU A 785 13.64 2.53 -37.01
C LEU A 785 12.33 2.25 -37.75
N HIS A 786 11.80 3.22 -38.50
CA HIS A 786 10.59 3.05 -39.29
C HIS A 786 10.83 2.40 -40.66
N ARG A 787 11.94 2.72 -41.34
CA ARG A 787 12.27 2.14 -42.67
C ARG A 787 12.84 0.73 -42.54
N PHE A 788 13.69 0.49 -41.55
CA PHE A 788 14.46 -0.73 -41.34
C PHE A 788 14.30 -1.21 -39.89
N PRO A 789 13.07 -1.57 -39.46
CA PRO A 789 12.78 -1.83 -38.04
C PRO A 789 13.53 -3.03 -37.46
N GLU A 790 13.71 -4.10 -38.24
CA GLU A 790 14.42 -5.30 -37.81
C GLU A 790 15.93 -5.05 -37.68
N GLU A 791 16.53 -4.36 -38.66
CA GLU A 791 17.96 -4.01 -38.63
C GLU A 791 18.26 -3.06 -37.48
N THR A 792 17.49 -1.97 -37.35
CA THR A 792 17.68 -0.96 -36.32
C THR A 792 17.49 -1.54 -34.92
N ARG A 793 16.50 -2.43 -34.69
CA ARG A 793 16.32 -3.06 -33.38
C ARG A 793 17.43 -4.07 -33.05
N ALA A 794 17.93 -4.79 -34.04
CA ALA A 794 19.06 -5.70 -33.85
C ALA A 794 20.33 -4.94 -33.46
N GLU A 795 20.58 -3.76 -34.02
CA GLU A 795 21.67 -2.87 -33.61
C GLU A 795 21.56 -2.43 -32.15
N MET A 796 20.35 -2.05 -31.71
CA MET A 796 20.11 -1.70 -30.31
C MET A 796 20.38 -2.87 -29.35
N TYR A 797 19.98 -4.10 -29.72
CA TYR A 797 20.26 -5.29 -28.91
C TYR A 797 21.75 -5.61 -28.85
N ARG A 798 22.46 -5.54 -29.99
CA ARG A 798 23.93 -5.71 -30.02
C ARG A 798 24.63 -4.62 -29.22
N PHE A 799 24.15 -3.38 -29.27
CA PHE A 799 24.62 -2.29 -28.42
C PHE A 799 24.45 -2.60 -26.94
N LEU A 800 23.48 -3.42 -26.55
CA LEU A 800 23.26 -3.92 -25.19
C LEU A 800 23.98 -5.25 -24.89
N ASN A 801 24.82 -5.73 -25.82
CA ASN A 801 25.48 -7.05 -25.75
C ASN A 801 24.48 -8.21 -25.65
N LEU A 802 23.35 -8.10 -26.34
CA LEU A 802 22.30 -9.12 -26.39
C LEU A 802 22.18 -9.73 -27.79
N ASP A 803 21.66 -10.94 -27.86
CA ASP A 803 21.42 -11.67 -29.11
C ASP A 803 20.06 -11.26 -29.72
N PRO A 804 20.03 -10.59 -30.89
CA PRO A 804 18.79 -10.16 -31.51
C PRO A 804 17.78 -11.28 -31.79
N ASP A 805 18.24 -12.52 -31.99
CA ASP A 805 17.39 -13.66 -32.36
C ASP A 805 16.50 -14.15 -31.19
N GLU A 806 16.79 -13.71 -29.96
CA GLU A 806 15.95 -14.02 -28.79
C GLU A 806 14.72 -13.12 -28.67
N ALA A 807 14.66 -12.02 -29.42
CA ALA A 807 13.57 -11.06 -29.32
C ALA A 807 12.29 -11.57 -29.99
N GLU A 808 11.14 -11.31 -29.37
CA GLU A 808 9.83 -11.58 -29.97
C GLU A 808 9.67 -10.81 -31.30
N PRO A 809 8.93 -11.34 -32.29
CA PRO A 809 8.72 -10.68 -33.57
C PRO A 809 7.94 -9.37 -33.43
N LEU A 810 8.15 -8.43 -34.36
CA LEU A 810 7.33 -7.23 -34.43
C LEU A 810 5.87 -7.59 -34.78
N SER A 811 4.92 -6.90 -34.15
CA SER A 811 3.49 -7.17 -34.28
C SER A 811 2.69 -5.87 -34.37
N THR A 812 1.62 -5.89 -35.18
CA THR A 812 0.63 -4.82 -35.23
C THR A 812 -0.20 -4.77 -33.96
N ASP A 813 -0.47 -5.92 -33.32
CA ASP A 813 -1.33 -6.02 -32.14
C ASP A 813 -0.67 -5.36 -30.91
N ASP A 814 0.64 -5.57 -30.75
CA ASP A 814 1.42 -4.97 -29.66
C ASP A 814 1.88 -3.54 -29.97
N LYS A 815 1.54 -3.05 -31.17
CA LYS A 815 1.91 -1.74 -31.72
C LYS A 815 3.44 -1.56 -31.73
N THR A 816 4.16 -2.59 -32.18
CA THR A 816 5.62 -2.60 -32.35
C THR A 816 6.02 -2.49 -33.82
N SER A 817 5.17 -2.93 -34.75
CA SER A 817 5.39 -2.72 -36.20
C SER A 817 5.27 -1.24 -36.62
N PRO A 818 6.08 -0.77 -37.59
CA PRO A 818 5.97 0.59 -38.13
C PRO A 818 4.57 0.89 -38.67
N GLY A 819 4.07 2.11 -38.44
CA GLY A 819 2.77 2.55 -38.96
C GLY A 819 1.52 1.86 -38.39
N GLY A 820 1.66 0.84 -37.54
CA GLY A 820 0.57 0.02 -36.96
C GLY A 820 -0.33 0.72 -35.92
N PHE A 821 -0.35 2.06 -35.89
CA PHE A 821 -1.08 2.86 -34.90
C PHE A 821 -2.45 3.35 -35.40
N GLN A 822 -2.94 2.85 -36.53
CA GLN A 822 -4.25 3.21 -37.08
C GLN A 822 -5.36 2.52 -36.29
N GLU A 823 -5.90 3.20 -35.29
CA GLU A 823 -7.15 2.80 -34.64
C GLU A 823 -8.33 3.33 -35.47
N GLU A 824 -9.19 2.46 -36.01
CA GLU A 824 -10.55 2.83 -36.43
C GLU A 824 -11.42 2.98 -35.17
N GLY A 825 -12.09 4.13 -34.98
CA GLY A 825 -12.95 4.41 -33.82
C GLY A 825 -12.82 5.81 -33.21
N ASP A 826 -13.81 6.21 -32.43
CA ASP A 826 -14.14 7.60 -32.05
C ASP A 826 -13.12 8.31 -31.12
N SER A 827 -13.18 9.64 -31.12
CA SER A 827 -12.03 10.57 -31.19
C SER A 827 -11.54 11.20 -29.88
N LYS A 828 -11.60 10.54 -28.71
CA LYS A 828 -11.29 11.24 -27.43
C LYS A 828 -10.12 10.76 -26.57
N ASN A 829 -9.41 9.67 -26.86
CA ASN A 829 -8.30 9.20 -26.00
C ASN A 829 -7.14 8.48 -26.74
N LYS A 830 -6.81 8.88 -27.98
CA LYS A 830 -5.72 8.23 -28.73
C LYS A 830 -4.35 8.79 -28.34
N PHE A 831 -3.53 7.97 -27.70
CA PHE A 831 -2.14 8.32 -27.34
C PHE A 831 -1.21 8.32 -28.57
N PHE A 832 -1.36 7.34 -29.47
CA PHE A 832 -0.55 7.20 -30.69
C PHE A 832 -1.20 7.86 -31.92
N ARG A 833 -0.39 8.53 -32.76
CA ARG A 833 -0.77 9.03 -34.11
C ARG A 833 -0.22 8.05 -35.16
N LYS A 834 -0.67 8.15 -36.41
CA LYS A 834 -0.16 7.44 -37.60
C LYS A 834 1.38 7.28 -37.66
N GLY A 835 2.15 8.23 -37.12
CA GLY A 835 3.62 8.10 -37.03
C GLY A 835 4.32 8.22 -38.38
N GLU A 836 3.71 8.93 -39.33
CA GLU A 836 4.22 9.10 -40.69
C GLU A 836 5.49 9.97 -40.71
N ILE A 837 6.42 9.63 -41.59
CA ILE A 837 7.65 10.39 -41.87
C ILE A 837 7.32 11.44 -42.92
N GLY A 838 7.70 12.69 -42.70
CA GLY A 838 7.48 13.79 -43.64
C GLY A 838 6.07 14.38 -43.61
N ASP A 839 5.26 14.04 -42.62
CA ASP A 839 3.89 14.55 -42.47
C ASP A 839 3.87 16.09 -42.32
N TRP A 840 4.96 16.69 -41.85
CA TRP A 840 5.15 18.13 -41.81
C TRP A 840 4.91 18.83 -43.15
N GLN A 841 5.18 18.17 -44.29
CA GLN A 841 4.96 18.73 -45.64
C GLN A 841 3.49 19.08 -45.89
N ASN A 842 2.57 18.36 -45.23
CA ASN A 842 1.13 18.60 -45.35
C ASN A 842 0.68 19.85 -44.58
N TYR A 843 1.45 20.33 -43.61
CA TYR A 843 1.03 21.38 -42.67
C TYR A 843 1.83 22.68 -42.80
N PHE A 844 3.09 22.61 -43.23
CA PHE A 844 3.96 23.79 -43.31
C PHE A 844 3.61 24.69 -44.50
N THR A 845 3.26 25.94 -44.20
CA THR A 845 3.21 27.04 -45.18
C THR A 845 4.60 27.60 -45.47
N LYS A 846 4.72 28.45 -46.50
CA LYS A 846 5.98 29.14 -46.82
C LYS A 846 6.53 29.94 -45.63
N ASN A 847 5.66 30.61 -44.86
CA ASN A 847 6.05 31.38 -43.70
C ASN A 847 6.57 30.47 -42.57
N GLN A 848 5.87 29.38 -42.26
CA GLN A 848 6.30 28.43 -41.22
C GLN A 848 7.61 27.72 -41.57
N LYS A 849 7.85 27.42 -42.86
CA LYS A 849 9.16 26.95 -43.33
C LYS A 849 10.25 27.98 -43.02
N GLN A 850 10.00 29.25 -43.32
CA GLN A 850 10.95 30.33 -43.05
C GLN A 850 11.22 30.48 -41.54
N TRP A 851 10.17 30.48 -40.71
CA TRP A 851 10.31 30.52 -39.25
C TRP A 851 11.13 29.34 -38.72
N PHE A 852 10.91 28.12 -39.24
CA PHE A 852 11.67 26.96 -38.81
C PHE A 852 13.14 27.05 -39.22
N LYS A 853 13.44 27.53 -40.43
CA LYS A 853 14.82 27.74 -40.89
C LYS A 853 15.57 28.71 -39.98
N GLU A 854 14.91 29.79 -39.58
CA GLU A 854 15.48 30.80 -38.68
C GLU A 854 15.79 30.24 -37.28
N GLU A 855 14.88 29.47 -36.68
CA GLU A 855 15.06 28.96 -35.30
C GLU A 855 15.87 27.66 -35.22
N ALA A 856 15.72 26.78 -36.20
CA ALA A 856 16.10 25.36 -36.12
C ALA A 856 16.77 24.80 -37.38
N GLY A 857 16.93 25.59 -38.45
CA GLY A 857 17.48 25.12 -39.73
C GLY A 857 18.91 24.59 -39.63
N SER A 858 19.77 25.26 -38.86
CA SER A 858 21.18 24.87 -38.70
C SER A 858 21.35 23.48 -38.08
N ILE A 859 20.60 23.19 -37.01
CA ILE A 859 20.67 21.87 -36.34
C ILE A 859 19.99 20.78 -37.19
N LEU A 860 18.97 21.13 -37.98
CA LEU A 860 18.35 20.19 -38.93
C LEU A 860 19.35 19.69 -39.97
N VAL A 861 20.15 20.62 -40.53
CA VAL A 861 21.25 20.30 -41.45
C VAL A 861 22.37 19.54 -40.75
N GLN A 862 22.77 19.96 -39.54
CA GLN A 862 23.82 19.30 -38.76
C GLN A 862 23.48 17.83 -38.44
N LEU A 863 22.21 17.55 -38.14
CA LEU A 863 21.70 16.18 -37.92
C LEU A 863 21.49 15.41 -39.22
N GLY A 864 21.78 16.00 -40.39
CA GLY A 864 21.69 15.35 -41.70
C GLY A 864 20.27 15.09 -42.19
N TYR A 865 19.27 15.85 -41.70
CA TYR A 865 17.91 15.78 -42.24
C TYR A 865 17.76 16.53 -43.57
N GLU A 866 18.64 17.50 -43.85
CA GLU A 866 18.72 18.28 -45.08
C GLU A 866 20.19 18.61 -45.40
N LEU A 867 20.52 18.92 -46.66
CA LEU A 867 21.90 19.21 -47.09
C LEU A 867 22.37 20.63 -46.73
N ASP A 868 21.49 21.62 -46.89
CA ASP A 868 21.73 23.03 -46.60
C ASP A 868 20.40 23.71 -46.24
N ASN A 869 20.35 25.04 -46.10
CA ASN A 869 19.11 25.76 -45.77
C ASN A 869 18.17 26.02 -46.97
N ASN A 870 18.40 25.45 -48.16
CA ASN A 870 17.63 25.72 -49.38
C ASN A 870 16.40 24.81 -49.60
N TRP A 871 16.00 24.00 -48.61
CA TRP A 871 14.84 23.07 -48.66
C TRP A 871 13.44 23.70 -48.53
#